data_AF-A0A2V9F6G5-F1
#
_entry.id   AF-A0A2V9F6G5-F1
#
_cell.length_a   1.000
_cell.length_b   1.000
_cell.length_c   1.000
_cell.angle_alpha   90.00
_cell.angle_beta   90.00
_cell.angle_gamma   90.00
#
_symmetry.space_group_name_H-M   'P 1'
#
loop_
_entity.id
_entity.type
_entity.pdbx_description
1 polymer ?
#
loop_
_entity_poly.entity_id
_entity_poly.type
_entity_poly.pdbx_seq_one_letter_code
_entity_poly.pdbx_strand_id
1 'polypeptide(L)'
;MQYIGPLAIPLSVFFLFFFFAGVPAQAQISPGPLAKAHQSLSGTVQCATCHQFGTSTPTFKCLDCHKEVAHRLAAKHGYHAQIQMKNPNGKDCVRCHLDHNGEDFGLIHWEPSQKQFDHRLTGYILEGKHAGLACEKCHAPAYMVAEERALIKMKDLSKSFFGLSQNCVPCHKDVHKGQLGNDCLQCHNYMDWKAAKQFDHSKTRYPLTGLHLKVDCEKCHKPDVPGGPARYRDMKFQACIDCHIDPHKGSFKQRCEECHTTAGWKKLLPAFGFDHSKTKYPLLGKHAEVGCAQCHLKADFKKPLPFDNCNACHKPDPHKGQFEARPKKGECAECHTVDGWKPSLFGVKEHDTSKYPLKGKHITVKCEKCHLPAGKDTIYKVKFAACTDCHKDAHDGQFAAAPYRDKCEDCHTVLDFHRSTFTIAKHRKARFALSGAHAAVPCTDCHKVGAAGRTDKILPFHFEDRTCTACHTDVHHGEFNERMARRRADGTPQGCEACHNVRSWIEVSGFDHSKTKFPLLGAHRSAKCGDCHKVPVGKKEIQFKDTSQVCEDCHKDAHDAQFAKAGKTPCADCHDSQRWVPSTFNHDTRTHFPLQGGHAGVACDKCHKQTRMVDTKPVIVYKQAPSKCTDCHGPNIGPLKSSLRPYAVPLAGGRGALTKPLSQSPSLAALPCRDFARKGTRSPQGVSKDAEISAPATFRIWLICAGQEREGTTSPGTIVGLACCPGQKLNTGTVVLAARKEQYHDWSNCHYGIPPPVRQKRFQGN
;
A
#
# COMPACT_ATOMS: atom_id res chain seq x y z
N MET A 1 -20.46 -86.30 -38.18
CA MET A 1 -19.10 -86.44 -37.64
C MET A 1 -19.24 -86.80 -36.16
N GLN A 2 -19.03 -88.06 -35.74
CA GLN A 2 -17.73 -88.76 -35.55
C GLN A 2 -16.98 -88.17 -34.33
N TYR A 3 -16.54 -88.89 -33.28
CA TYR A 3 -16.58 -90.31 -32.83
C TYR A 3 -16.79 -90.26 -31.29
N ILE A 4 -17.58 -91.07 -30.56
CA ILE A 4 -17.62 -92.53 -30.31
C ILE A 4 -16.32 -93.13 -29.71
N GLY A 5 -16.41 -93.63 -28.47
CA GLY A 5 -15.36 -94.42 -27.78
C GLY A 5 -15.86 -94.94 -26.41
N PRO A 6 -16.20 -96.24 -26.23
CA PRO A 6 -16.97 -96.74 -25.08
C PRO A 6 -16.18 -97.63 -24.10
N LEU A 7 -16.80 -98.01 -22.97
CA LEU A 7 -16.49 -99.26 -22.25
C LEU A 7 -17.71 -99.80 -21.47
N ALA A 8 -17.85 -101.13 -21.46
CA ALA A 8 -18.71 -101.92 -20.58
C ALA A 8 -17.80 -102.93 -19.82
N ILE A 9 -18.20 -103.91 -19.01
CA ILE A 9 -19.44 -104.68 -18.73
C ILE A 9 -19.26 -105.23 -17.27
N PRO A 10 -20.09 -106.14 -16.69
CA PRO A 10 -21.44 -106.62 -17.00
C PRO A 10 -22.40 -106.65 -15.76
N LEU A 11 -23.65 -107.04 -16.02
CA LEU A 11 -24.62 -107.52 -15.03
C LEU A 11 -24.42 -109.03 -14.79
N SER A 12 -24.26 -109.52 -13.55
CA SER A 12 -24.32 -110.96 -13.20
C SER A 12 -24.40 -111.22 -11.69
N VAL A 13 -24.99 -112.37 -11.31
CA VAL A 13 -25.07 -112.97 -9.94
C VAL A 13 -25.96 -112.16 -8.96
N PHE A 14 -27.22 -112.50 -8.65
CA PHE A 14 -27.88 -113.77 -8.28
C PHE A 14 -27.64 -114.19 -6.81
N PHE A 15 -28.74 -114.24 -6.05
CA PHE A 15 -28.94 -114.87 -4.72
C PHE A 15 -28.44 -114.22 -3.41
N LEU A 16 -29.43 -114.04 -2.52
CA LEU A 16 -29.41 -114.05 -1.04
C LEU A 16 -28.24 -113.40 -0.29
N PHE A 17 -28.46 -112.15 0.16
CA PHE A 17 -28.14 -111.73 1.53
C PHE A 17 -28.93 -110.46 1.90
N PHE A 18 -30.09 -110.61 2.54
CA PHE A 18 -30.80 -109.49 3.19
C PHE A 18 -31.56 -109.95 4.43
N PHE A 19 -30.83 -110.04 5.53
CA PHE A 19 -31.38 -109.94 6.89
C PHE A 19 -30.68 -108.76 7.57
N PHE A 20 -31.44 -107.95 8.31
CA PHE A 20 -31.01 -106.75 9.04
C PHE A 20 -30.57 -105.50 8.24
N ALA A 21 -31.58 -104.73 7.81
CA ALA A 21 -31.62 -103.28 8.05
C ALA A 21 -33.07 -102.78 8.02
N GLY A 22 -33.78 -102.87 9.15
CA GLY A 22 -35.14 -102.35 9.27
C GLY A 22 -35.14 -100.82 9.37
N VAL A 23 -35.29 -100.12 8.25
CA VAL A 23 -35.58 -98.67 8.25
C VAL A 23 -37.09 -98.49 8.34
N PRO A 24 -37.64 -97.83 9.38
CA PRO A 24 -39.06 -97.52 9.41
C PRO A 24 -39.38 -96.47 8.34
N ALA A 25 -40.37 -96.75 7.50
CA ALA A 25 -40.90 -95.77 6.56
C ALA A 25 -41.60 -94.65 7.34
N GLN A 26 -40.89 -93.53 7.55
CA GLN A 26 -41.53 -92.30 8.02
C GLN A 26 -42.38 -91.74 6.88
N ALA A 27 -43.70 -91.79 7.03
CA ALA A 27 -44.62 -91.09 6.14
C ALA A 27 -44.42 -89.57 6.32
N GLN A 28 -43.66 -88.95 5.42
CA GLN A 28 -43.34 -87.53 5.45
C GLN A 28 -44.56 -86.69 5.00
N ILE A 29 -45.51 -86.51 5.91
CA ILE A 29 -46.75 -85.75 5.69
C ILE A 29 -46.55 -84.22 5.76
N SER A 30 -45.42 -83.76 6.32
CA SER A 30 -45.05 -82.33 6.33
C SER A 30 -43.91 -82.02 5.34
N PRO A 31 -44.01 -80.96 4.52
CA PRO A 31 -42.94 -80.54 3.62
C PRO A 31 -41.75 -79.85 4.33
N GLY A 32 -41.89 -79.51 5.62
CA GLY A 32 -40.82 -78.94 6.45
C GLY A 32 -41.36 -78.33 7.76
N PRO A 33 -40.48 -77.88 8.68
CA PRO A 33 -40.89 -77.23 9.92
C PRO A 33 -41.56 -75.88 9.63
N LEU A 34 -42.58 -75.53 10.44
CA LEU A 34 -43.28 -74.24 10.35
C LEU A 34 -42.38 -73.07 10.78
N ALA A 35 -42.73 -71.88 10.32
CA ALA A 35 -42.05 -70.65 10.71
C ALA A 35 -42.32 -70.35 12.19
N LYS A 36 -41.39 -69.66 12.86
CA LYS A 36 -41.48 -69.34 14.31
C LYS A 36 -42.77 -68.64 14.74
N ALA A 37 -43.44 -67.93 13.84
CA ALA A 37 -44.73 -67.30 14.08
C ALA A 37 -45.88 -68.32 14.29
N HIS A 38 -45.78 -69.50 13.68
CA HIS A 38 -46.76 -70.58 13.74
C HIS A 38 -46.23 -71.86 14.40
N GLN A 39 -45.09 -71.80 15.10
CA GLN A 39 -44.49 -72.95 15.80
C GLN A 39 -45.47 -73.64 16.78
N SER A 40 -46.42 -72.90 17.37
CA SER A 40 -47.46 -73.49 18.24
C SER A 40 -48.52 -74.32 17.50
N LEU A 41 -48.48 -74.34 16.17
CA LEU A 41 -49.28 -75.18 15.26
C LEU A 41 -48.44 -76.34 14.66
N SER A 42 -47.21 -76.53 15.14
CA SER A 42 -46.35 -77.65 14.75
C SER A 42 -46.81 -78.94 15.42
N GLY A 43 -47.53 -79.77 14.68
CA GLY A 43 -47.93 -81.11 15.15
C GLY A 43 -48.46 -81.98 14.02
N THR A 44 -48.27 -83.29 14.13
CA THR A 44 -48.64 -84.29 13.10
C THR A 44 -50.13 -84.32 12.75
N VAL A 45 -50.99 -83.80 13.63
CA VAL A 45 -52.45 -83.72 13.46
C VAL A 45 -52.97 -82.29 13.20
N GLN A 46 -52.11 -81.27 13.25
CA GLN A 46 -52.54 -79.87 13.24
C GLN A 46 -52.68 -79.26 11.82
N CYS A 47 -52.32 -80.00 10.78
CA CYS A 47 -52.37 -79.55 9.37
C CYS A 47 -53.76 -79.00 8.94
N ALA A 48 -54.86 -79.59 9.45
CA ALA A 48 -56.24 -79.18 9.15
C ALA A 48 -56.63 -77.79 9.71
N THR A 49 -55.79 -77.22 10.58
CA THR A 49 -55.95 -75.84 11.09
C THR A 49 -55.70 -74.82 10.00
N CYS A 50 -54.71 -75.08 9.13
CA CYS A 50 -54.33 -74.18 8.04
C CYS A 50 -54.89 -74.63 6.69
N HIS A 51 -54.99 -75.95 6.45
CA HIS A 51 -55.43 -76.53 5.18
C HIS A 51 -56.90 -76.96 5.21
N GLN A 52 -57.59 -76.78 4.08
CA GLN A 52 -58.84 -77.46 3.77
C GLN A 52 -58.55 -78.66 2.85
N PHE A 53 -58.97 -79.85 3.27
CA PHE A 53 -58.86 -81.08 2.49
C PHE A 53 -60.12 -81.32 1.66
N GLY A 54 -60.01 -82.05 0.55
CA GLY A 54 -61.13 -82.40 -0.33
C GLY A 54 -61.45 -81.37 -1.44
N THR A 55 -60.65 -80.31 -1.60
CA THR A 55 -60.81 -79.33 -2.69
C THR A 55 -59.82 -79.61 -3.83
N SER A 56 -60.26 -79.44 -5.09
CA SER A 56 -59.43 -79.62 -6.30
C SER A 56 -58.36 -78.55 -6.48
N THR A 57 -58.41 -77.46 -5.69
CA THR A 57 -57.32 -76.50 -5.54
C THR A 57 -56.94 -76.36 -4.05
N PRO A 58 -55.64 -76.16 -3.72
CA PRO A 58 -55.20 -75.87 -2.37
C PRO A 58 -55.93 -74.64 -1.81
N THR A 59 -56.69 -74.85 -0.74
CA THR A 59 -57.49 -73.85 -0.04
C THR A 59 -57.05 -73.79 1.42
N PHE A 60 -56.91 -72.57 1.95
CA PHE A 60 -56.29 -72.28 3.24
C PHE A 60 -57.20 -71.41 4.12
N LYS A 61 -57.04 -71.53 5.44
CA LYS A 61 -57.85 -70.86 6.47
C LYS A 61 -57.17 -69.63 7.09
N CYS A 62 -56.27 -68.97 6.36
CA CYS A 62 -55.42 -67.88 6.90
C CYS A 62 -56.25 -66.76 7.57
N LEU A 63 -57.36 -66.36 6.94
CA LEU A 63 -58.24 -65.28 7.41
C LEU A 63 -59.12 -65.68 8.62
N ASP A 64 -59.14 -66.94 9.04
CA ASP A 64 -59.78 -67.36 10.29
C ASP A 64 -58.97 -66.87 11.50
N CYS A 65 -57.66 -66.79 11.36
CA CYS A 65 -56.77 -66.23 12.38
C CYS A 65 -56.36 -64.77 12.12
N HIS A 66 -56.07 -64.39 10.88
CA HIS A 66 -55.60 -63.04 10.53
C HIS A 66 -56.76 -62.06 10.28
N LYS A 67 -57.44 -61.67 11.36
CA LYS A 67 -58.60 -60.76 11.30
C LYS A 67 -58.22 -59.34 10.90
N GLU A 68 -57.00 -58.90 11.19
CA GLU A 68 -56.41 -57.66 10.71
C GLU A 68 -56.34 -57.59 9.17
N VAL A 69 -55.97 -58.71 8.52
CA VAL A 69 -55.91 -58.81 7.05
C VAL A 69 -57.32 -58.93 6.47
N ALA A 70 -58.17 -59.75 7.08
CA ALA A 70 -59.56 -59.95 6.65
C ALA A 70 -60.36 -58.63 6.67
N HIS A 71 -60.20 -57.82 7.73
CA HIS A 71 -60.83 -56.51 7.87
C HIS A 71 -60.40 -55.56 6.75
N ARG A 72 -59.09 -55.45 6.49
CA ARG A 72 -58.54 -54.55 5.47
C ARG A 72 -58.90 -54.98 4.03
N LEU A 73 -58.98 -56.28 3.77
CA LEU A 73 -59.51 -56.82 2.50
C LEU A 73 -60.99 -56.47 2.30
N ALA A 74 -61.83 -56.66 3.30
CA ALA A 74 -63.25 -56.29 3.24
C ALA A 74 -63.44 -54.76 3.05
N ALA A 75 -62.62 -53.95 3.72
CA ALA A 75 -62.59 -52.49 3.57
C ALA A 75 -61.92 -51.99 2.27
N LYS A 76 -61.41 -52.89 1.41
CA LYS A 76 -60.66 -52.58 0.18
C LYS A 76 -59.48 -51.62 0.40
N HIS A 77 -58.82 -51.71 1.56
CA HIS A 77 -57.80 -50.75 2.01
C HIS A 77 -56.43 -51.42 2.21
N GLY A 78 -55.35 -50.74 1.84
CA GLY A 78 -53.98 -51.22 2.05
C GLY A 78 -53.50 -52.23 1.02
N TYR A 79 -52.23 -52.66 1.17
CA TYR A 79 -51.50 -53.43 0.16
C TYR A 79 -52.24 -54.68 -0.35
N HIS A 80 -52.71 -55.54 0.57
CA HIS A 80 -53.38 -56.80 0.23
C HIS A 80 -54.66 -56.61 -0.60
N ALA A 81 -55.36 -55.48 -0.44
CA ALA A 81 -56.53 -55.15 -1.26
C ALA A 81 -56.11 -54.61 -2.64
N GLN A 82 -55.04 -53.81 -2.72
CA GLN A 82 -54.59 -53.17 -3.96
C GLN A 82 -53.94 -54.14 -4.96
N ILE A 83 -53.34 -55.24 -4.49
CA ILE A 83 -52.78 -56.28 -5.37
C ILE A 83 -53.84 -57.20 -6.02
N GLN A 84 -55.14 -56.96 -5.77
CA GLN A 84 -56.28 -57.65 -6.41
C GLN A 84 -56.15 -59.19 -6.43
N MET A 85 -55.90 -59.80 -5.26
CA MET A 85 -55.85 -61.26 -5.12
C MET A 85 -57.15 -61.90 -5.63
N LYS A 86 -57.03 -62.92 -6.49
CA LYS A 86 -58.16 -63.62 -7.11
C LYS A 86 -58.76 -64.66 -6.16
N ASN A 87 -57.96 -65.23 -5.27
CA ASN A 87 -58.43 -66.13 -4.22
C ASN A 87 -57.66 -65.87 -2.90
N PRO A 88 -58.21 -65.04 -1.98
CA PRO A 88 -57.57 -64.72 -0.71
C PRO A 88 -57.57 -65.88 0.31
N ASN A 89 -58.24 -67.00 0.00
CA ASN A 89 -58.14 -68.27 0.72
C ASN A 89 -57.41 -69.34 -0.12
N GLY A 90 -56.71 -68.96 -1.20
CA GLY A 90 -56.04 -69.87 -2.12
C GLY A 90 -54.53 -69.64 -2.22
N LYS A 91 -53.96 -69.96 -3.39
CA LYS A 91 -52.51 -69.90 -3.63
C LYS A 91 -51.90 -68.49 -3.57
N ASP A 92 -52.71 -67.44 -3.64
CA ASP A 92 -52.21 -66.05 -3.74
C ASP A 92 -51.46 -65.61 -2.47
N CYS A 93 -51.95 -66.02 -1.29
CA CYS A 93 -51.33 -65.68 0.01
C CYS A 93 -49.97 -66.36 0.16
N VAL A 94 -49.88 -67.66 -0.16
CA VAL A 94 -48.65 -68.45 -0.01
C VAL A 94 -47.56 -68.14 -1.03
N ARG A 95 -47.83 -67.30 -2.04
CA ARG A 95 -46.79 -66.73 -2.91
C ARG A 95 -45.86 -65.79 -2.13
N CYS A 96 -46.38 -65.08 -1.13
CA CYS A 96 -45.63 -64.13 -0.30
C CYS A 96 -45.46 -64.61 1.15
N HIS A 97 -46.31 -65.53 1.62
CA HIS A 97 -46.26 -66.09 2.98
C HIS A 97 -45.83 -67.56 2.96
N LEU A 98 -44.53 -67.80 3.15
CA LEU A 98 -43.89 -69.11 3.04
C LEU A 98 -43.54 -69.69 4.42
N ASP A 99 -44.33 -70.65 4.90
CA ASP A 99 -44.26 -71.10 6.30
C ASP A 99 -43.37 -72.33 6.54
N HIS A 100 -43.43 -73.36 5.67
CA HIS A 100 -42.78 -74.66 5.89
C HIS A 100 -41.25 -74.70 5.64
N ASN A 101 -40.58 -73.54 5.65
CA ASN A 101 -39.17 -73.42 5.29
C ASN A 101 -38.21 -73.42 6.51
N GLY A 102 -38.69 -73.80 7.70
CA GLY A 102 -37.93 -73.81 8.94
C GLY A 102 -38.23 -72.62 9.87
N GLU A 103 -37.96 -72.79 11.16
CA GLU A 103 -38.36 -71.83 12.20
C GLU A 103 -37.80 -70.42 11.98
N ASP A 104 -36.52 -70.33 11.60
CA ASP A 104 -35.82 -69.06 11.36
C ASP A 104 -36.07 -68.47 9.96
N PHE A 105 -36.89 -69.13 9.10
CA PHE A 105 -37.23 -68.58 7.80
C PHE A 105 -38.15 -67.36 7.93
N GLY A 106 -37.84 -66.30 7.17
CA GLY A 106 -38.66 -65.10 7.12
C GLY A 106 -39.99 -65.37 6.42
N LEU A 107 -41.07 -65.54 7.19
CA LEU A 107 -42.41 -65.87 6.68
C LEU A 107 -42.85 -64.98 5.49
N ILE A 108 -42.51 -63.69 5.50
CA ILE A 108 -42.87 -62.74 4.45
C ILE A 108 -41.73 -62.61 3.43
N HIS A 109 -41.97 -63.07 2.21
CA HIS A 109 -41.11 -62.81 1.06
C HIS A 109 -41.43 -61.43 0.48
N TRP A 110 -40.41 -60.56 0.43
CA TRP A 110 -40.51 -59.21 -0.12
C TRP A 110 -39.75 -59.13 -1.45
N GLU A 111 -40.44 -58.70 -2.51
CA GLU A 111 -39.85 -58.51 -3.83
C GLU A 111 -39.83 -57.02 -4.19
N PRO A 112 -38.67 -56.40 -4.50
CA PRO A 112 -37.31 -56.95 -4.43
C PRO A 112 -36.73 -56.99 -3.01
N SER A 113 -37.21 -56.13 -2.09
CA SER A 113 -36.89 -56.19 -0.66
C SER A 113 -37.80 -55.29 0.18
N GLN A 114 -37.91 -55.54 1.49
CA GLN A 114 -38.67 -54.69 2.42
C GLN A 114 -38.22 -53.21 2.40
N LYS A 115 -36.92 -52.96 2.20
CA LYS A 115 -36.35 -51.60 2.13
C LYS A 115 -36.71 -50.85 0.85
N GLN A 116 -37.14 -51.56 -0.18
CA GLN A 116 -37.52 -51.03 -1.49
C GLN A 116 -39.03 -51.10 -1.72
N PHE A 117 -39.81 -51.40 -0.68
CA PHE A 117 -41.25 -51.48 -0.77
C PHE A 117 -41.86 -50.12 -1.13
N ASP A 118 -42.63 -50.08 -2.22
CA ASP A 118 -43.28 -48.86 -2.69
C ASP A 118 -44.57 -48.59 -1.91
N HIS A 119 -44.51 -47.61 -1.01
CA HIS A 119 -45.64 -47.25 -0.16
C HIS A 119 -46.89 -46.78 -0.94
N ARG A 120 -46.73 -46.36 -2.21
CA ARG A 120 -47.87 -46.02 -3.09
C ARG A 120 -48.83 -47.22 -3.27
N LEU A 121 -48.31 -48.44 -3.24
CA LEU A 121 -49.07 -49.70 -3.31
C LEU A 121 -49.93 -49.97 -2.06
N THR A 122 -49.93 -49.08 -1.06
CA THR A 122 -50.84 -49.14 0.09
C THR A 122 -52.05 -48.20 -0.04
N GLY A 123 -52.02 -47.26 -1.00
CA GLY A 123 -52.95 -46.13 -1.06
C GLY A 123 -52.61 -44.98 -0.12
N TYR A 124 -51.48 -45.04 0.61
CA TYR A 124 -50.94 -43.93 1.39
C TYR A 124 -49.59 -43.49 0.79
N ILE A 125 -49.57 -42.33 0.13
CA ILE A 125 -48.36 -41.78 -0.47
C ILE A 125 -47.55 -41.06 0.60
N LEU A 126 -46.29 -41.45 0.79
CA LEU A 126 -45.38 -40.77 1.71
C LEU A 126 -44.87 -39.48 1.07
N GLU A 127 -45.43 -38.34 1.47
CA GLU A 127 -45.07 -37.04 0.94
C GLU A 127 -44.06 -36.28 1.81
N GLY A 128 -43.24 -35.45 1.14
CA GLY A 128 -42.28 -34.55 1.76
C GLY A 128 -41.34 -35.22 2.76
N LYS A 129 -41.35 -34.76 4.01
CA LYS A 129 -40.49 -35.31 5.07
C LYS A 129 -40.80 -36.76 5.46
N HIS A 130 -41.96 -37.30 5.09
CA HIS A 130 -42.30 -38.70 5.35
C HIS A 130 -41.66 -39.67 4.33
N ALA A 131 -41.38 -39.21 3.11
CA ALA A 131 -40.85 -40.05 2.01
C ALA A 131 -39.50 -40.72 2.32
N GLY A 132 -38.69 -40.12 3.19
CA GLY A 132 -37.36 -40.61 3.57
C GLY A 132 -37.28 -41.23 4.96
N LEU A 133 -38.41 -41.52 5.61
CA LEU A 133 -38.43 -42.16 6.93
C LEU A 133 -38.24 -43.67 6.80
N ALA A 134 -37.43 -44.24 7.69
CA ALA A 134 -37.33 -45.68 7.86
C ALA A 134 -38.63 -46.23 8.48
N CYS A 135 -39.03 -47.44 8.09
CA CYS A 135 -40.37 -47.98 8.36
C CYS A 135 -40.73 -47.99 9.85
N GLU A 136 -39.76 -48.30 10.73
CA GLU A 136 -39.93 -48.36 12.18
C GLU A 136 -40.17 -46.99 12.85
N LYS A 137 -39.94 -45.88 12.12
CA LYS A 137 -40.30 -44.53 12.59
C LYS A 137 -41.80 -44.24 12.47
N CYS A 138 -42.51 -44.97 11.60
CA CYS A 138 -43.95 -44.86 11.39
C CYS A 138 -44.68 -46.07 11.98
N HIS A 139 -44.22 -47.29 11.72
CA HIS A 139 -44.80 -48.53 12.20
C HIS A 139 -44.32 -48.87 13.63
N ALA A 140 -44.71 -48.01 14.57
CA ALA A 140 -44.44 -48.19 16.00
C ALA A 140 -45.75 -48.46 16.76
N PRO A 141 -45.79 -49.36 17.77
CA PRO A 141 -46.99 -49.65 18.57
C PRO A 141 -47.61 -48.44 19.29
N ALA A 142 -46.84 -47.35 19.45
CA ALA A 142 -47.30 -46.09 20.05
C ALA A 142 -48.22 -45.26 19.13
N TYR A 143 -48.18 -45.49 17.81
CA TYR A 143 -49.00 -44.78 16.82
C TYR A 143 -50.16 -45.63 16.28
N MET A 144 -50.31 -46.87 16.77
CA MET A 144 -51.42 -47.74 16.38
C MET A 144 -52.72 -47.26 17.02
N VAL A 145 -53.78 -47.12 16.21
CA VAL A 145 -55.13 -46.88 16.74
C VAL A 145 -55.66 -48.12 17.44
N ALA A 146 -56.44 -47.92 18.51
CA ALA A 146 -56.81 -48.99 19.44
C ALA A 146 -57.64 -50.09 18.77
N GLU A 147 -58.52 -49.70 17.85
CA GLU A 147 -59.47 -50.53 17.13
C GLU A 147 -58.75 -51.53 16.23
N GLU A 148 -57.77 -51.04 15.45
CA GLU A 148 -56.96 -51.87 14.56
C GLU A 148 -55.94 -52.72 15.33
N ARG A 149 -55.38 -52.18 16.43
CA ARG A 149 -54.46 -52.92 17.29
C ARG A 149 -55.12 -54.15 17.92
N ALA A 150 -56.41 -54.08 18.26
CA ALA A 150 -57.17 -55.19 18.84
C ALA A 150 -57.35 -56.39 17.89
N LEU A 151 -57.21 -56.20 16.58
CA LEU A 151 -57.36 -57.27 15.58
C LEU A 151 -56.07 -58.10 15.38
N ILE A 152 -54.91 -57.57 15.77
CA ILE A 152 -53.60 -58.15 15.46
C ILE A 152 -53.23 -59.23 16.47
N LYS A 153 -53.09 -60.49 16.02
CA LYS A 153 -52.72 -61.63 16.89
C LYS A 153 -51.23 -61.76 17.22
N MET A 154 -50.34 -61.03 16.53
CA MET A 154 -48.89 -61.18 16.74
C MET A 154 -48.45 -60.59 18.09
N LYS A 155 -47.64 -61.34 18.85
CA LYS A 155 -47.16 -60.90 20.18
C LYS A 155 -46.25 -59.66 20.11
N ASP A 156 -45.39 -59.61 19.09
CA ASP A 156 -44.44 -58.52 18.87
C ASP A 156 -45.00 -57.51 17.86
N LEU A 157 -45.80 -56.57 18.37
CA LEU A 157 -46.41 -55.52 17.57
C LEU A 157 -45.40 -54.58 16.88
N SER A 158 -44.13 -54.55 17.30
CA SER A 158 -43.09 -53.74 16.64
C SER A 158 -42.73 -54.24 15.24
N LYS A 159 -43.13 -55.47 14.91
CA LYS A 159 -42.97 -56.08 13.59
C LYS A 159 -44.24 -56.02 12.74
N SER A 160 -45.30 -55.35 13.20
CA SER A 160 -46.54 -55.18 12.43
C SER A 160 -46.49 -53.95 11.54
N PHE A 161 -46.90 -54.12 10.28
CA PHE A 161 -47.15 -53.00 9.36
C PHE A 161 -48.61 -52.52 9.39
N PHE A 162 -49.47 -53.14 10.19
CA PHE A 162 -50.86 -52.75 10.42
C PHE A 162 -51.00 -51.80 11.62
N GLY A 163 -52.22 -51.34 11.89
CA GLY A 163 -52.54 -50.54 13.08
C GLY A 163 -52.53 -49.02 12.90
N LEU A 164 -51.90 -48.48 11.85
CA LEU A 164 -51.82 -47.02 11.64
C LEU A 164 -53.08 -46.43 11.00
N SER A 165 -53.29 -45.14 11.26
CA SER A 165 -54.29 -44.26 10.61
C SER A 165 -53.59 -43.25 9.69
N GLN A 166 -54.31 -42.75 8.68
CA GLN A 166 -53.86 -41.69 7.78
C GLN A 166 -54.03 -40.28 8.39
N ASN A 167 -54.69 -40.15 9.54
CA ASN A 167 -54.84 -38.89 10.26
C ASN A 167 -53.49 -38.42 10.83
N CYS A 168 -53.27 -37.11 10.92
CA CYS A 168 -52.02 -36.57 11.48
C CYS A 168 -51.89 -36.81 13.00
N VAL A 169 -52.98 -36.66 13.75
CA VAL A 169 -52.96 -36.57 15.23
C VAL A 169 -52.39 -37.81 15.95
N PRO A 170 -52.64 -39.07 15.51
CA PRO A 170 -52.02 -40.26 16.11
C PRO A 170 -50.48 -40.21 16.16
N CYS A 171 -49.83 -39.56 15.19
CA CYS A 171 -48.38 -39.40 15.13
C CYS A 171 -47.90 -38.02 15.59
N HIS A 172 -48.73 -36.98 15.39
CA HIS A 172 -48.38 -35.58 15.63
C HIS A 172 -49.23 -34.95 16.73
N LYS A 173 -48.57 -34.52 17.81
CA LYS A 173 -49.20 -33.71 18.86
C LYS A 173 -49.67 -32.37 18.30
N ASP A 174 -50.97 -32.09 18.38
CA ASP A 174 -51.49 -30.76 18.09
C ASP A 174 -51.01 -29.74 19.14
N VAL A 175 -50.35 -28.69 18.67
CA VAL A 175 -49.85 -27.58 19.49
C VAL A 175 -50.90 -26.50 19.72
N HIS A 176 -51.97 -26.46 18.92
CA HIS A 176 -53.07 -25.49 19.03
C HIS A 176 -54.11 -25.90 20.08
N LYS A 177 -54.04 -27.14 20.59
CA LYS A 177 -54.96 -27.73 21.58
C LYS A 177 -56.43 -27.69 21.12
N GLY A 178 -56.67 -28.02 19.86
CA GLY A 178 -58.00 -28.06 19.24
C GLY A 178 -58.57 -26.70 18.79
N GLN A 179 -57.88 -25.58 19.04
CA GLN A 179 -58.39 -24.24 18.67
C GLN A 179 -58.69 -24.06 17.17
N LEU A 180 -57.96 -24.77 16.30
CA LEU A 180 -58.00 -24.64 14.84
C LEU A 180 -58.65 -25.85 14.13
N GLY A 181 -59.13 -26.85 14.86
CA GLY A 181 -59.70 -28.09 14.29
C GLY A 181 -58.65 -29.08 13.78
N ASN A 182 -59.11 -30.09 13.02
CA ASN A 182 -58.30 -31.24 12.61
C ASN A 182 -57.74 -31.15 11.17
N ASP A 183 -58.14 -30.15 10.38
CA ASP A 183 -57.64 -29.96 9.01
C ASP A 183 -56.31 -29.18 9.03
N CYS A 184 -55.25 -29.89 9.43
CA CYS A 184 -53.91 -29.32 9.56
C CYS A 184 -53.38 -28.72 8.25
N LEU A 185 -53.85 -29.21 7.09
CA LEU A 185 -53.29 -28.87 5.78
C LEU A 185 -53.75 -27.49 5.27
N GLN A 186 -54.76 -26.86 5.89
CA GLN A 186 -55.11 -25.46 5.64
C GLN A 186 -53.97 -24.48 5.99
N CYS A 187 -53.04 -24.90 6.85
CA CYS A 187 -51.93 -24.08 7.33
C CYS A 187 -50.57 -24.76 7.10
N HIS A 188 -50.46 -26.03 7.45
CA HIS A 188 -49.24 -26.82 7.38
C HIS A 188 -49.10 -27.57 6.06
N ASN A 189 -47.90 -28.08 5.78
CA ASN A 189 -47.62 -28.91 4.60
C ASN A 189 -46.53 -29.93 4.94
N TYR A 190 -46.39 -30.96 4.09
CA TYR A 190 -45.45 -32.08 4.31
C TYR A 190 -43.97 -31.72 4.17
N MET A 191 -43.63 -30.54 3.62
CA MET A 191 -42.24 -30.12 3.38
C MET A 191 -41.68 -29.28 4.53
N ASP A 192 -42.49 -28.34 5.04
CA ASP A 192 -42.13 -27.34 6.04
C ASP A 192 -43.31 -27.10 6.98
N TRP A 193 -43.52 -28.06 7.89
CA TRP A 193 -44.61 -28.05 8.86
C TRP A 193 -44.56 -26.81 9.78
N LYS A 194 -43.36 -26.40 10.22
CA LYS A 194 -43.20 -25.33 11.21
C LYS A 194 -43.54 -23.95 10.67
N ALA A 195 -43.32 -23.69 9.39
CA ALA A 195 -43.53 -22.35 8.82
C ALA A 195 -44.99 -22.00 8.51
N ALA A 196 -45.92 -22.96 8.63
CA ALA A 196 -47.37 -22.77 8.41
C ALA A 196 -47.73 -21.95 7.15
N LYS A 197 -46.95 -22.14 6.06
CA LYS A 197 -46.92 -21.27 4.87
C LYS A 197 -48.23 -21.16 4.08
N GLN A 198 -49.23 -22.00 4.34
CA GLN A 198 -50.55 -21.88 3.71
C GLN A 198 -51.47 -20.91 4.45
N PHE A 199 -51.16 -20.58 5.71
CA PHE A 199 -51.94 -19.60 6.47
C PHE A 199 -51.65 -18.17 5.99
N ASP A 200 -52.70 -17.51 5.50
CA ASP A 200 -52.63 -16.14 4.97
C ASP A 200 -53.38 -15.18 5.89
N HIS A 201 -52.63 -14.43 6.69
CA HIS A 201 -53.18 -13.48 7.65
C HIS A 201 -53.91 -12.29 6.99
N SER A 202 -53.71 -12.05 5.68
CA SER A 202 -54.42 -10.97 4.96
C SER A 202 -55.92 -11.23 4.80
N LYS A 203 -56.33 -12.50 4.87
CA LYS A 203 -57.74 -12.95 4.79
C LYS A 203 -58.47 -12.91 6.14
N THR A 204 -57.81 -12.46 7.20
CA THR A 204 -58.38 -12.39 8.56
C THR A 204 -58.97 -11.01 8.86
N ARG A 205 -59.65 -10.88 10.01
CA ARG A 205 -60.18 -9.60 10.51
C ARG A 205 -59.10 -8.55 10.85
N TYR A 206 -57.82 -8.94 10.91
CA TYR A 206 -56.70 -8.03 11.15
C TYR A 206 -55.55 -8.32 10.16
N PRO A 207 -55.61 -7.77 8.94
CA PRO A 207 -54.54 -7.94 7.95
C PRO A 207 -53.21 -7.36 8.47
N LEU A 208 -52.17 -8.20 8.58
CA LEU A 208 -50.86 -7.75 9.03
C LEU A 208 -50.24 -6.84 7.95
N THR A 209 -49.80 -5.66 8.37
CA THR A 209 -49.12 -4.69 7.50
C THR A 209 -47.82 -4.21 8.12
N GLY A 210 -46.89 -3.75 7.27
CA GLY A 210 -45.61 -3.20 7.70
C GLY A 210 -44.77 -4.22 8.49
N LEU A 211 -44.30 -3.84 9.67
CA LEU A 211 -43.46 -4.68 10.52
C LEU A 211 -44.22 -5.86 11.16
N HIS A 212 -45.55 -5.82 11.25
CA HIS A 212 -46.34 -6.92 11.82
C HIS A 212 -46.20 -8.21 11.01
N LEU A 213 -45.95 -8.12 9.71
CA LEU A 213 -45.66 -9.27 8.82
C LEU A 213 -44.40 -10.08 9.21
N LYS A 214 -43.58 -9.55 10.14
CA LYS A 214 -42.32 -10.17 10.60
C LYS A 214 -42.37 -10.59 12.07
N VAL A 215 -43.55 -10.57 12.69
CA VAL A 215 -43.75 -10.89 14.10
C VAL A 215 -44.24 -12.34 14.22
N ASP A 216 -43.55 -13.14 15.03
CA ASP A 216 -43.93 -14.53 15.31
C ASP A 216 -45.33 -14.59 15.95
N CYS A 217 -46.13 -15.57 15.56
CA CYS A 217 -47.57 -15.63 15.86
C CYS A 217 -47.88 -15.47 17.36
N GLU A 218 -47.11 -16.13 18.22
CA GLU A 218 -47.28 -16.15 19.68
C GLU A 218 -47.02 -14.78 20.36
N LYS A 219 -46.32 -13.85 19.70
CA LYS A 219 -46.11 -12.49 20.22
C LYS A 219 -47.36 -11.63 20.11
N CYS A 220 -48.21 -11.93 19.13
CA CYS A 220 -49.56 -11.37 19.00
C CYS A 220 -50.57 -12.23 19.79
N HIS A 221 -50.62 -13.52 19.51
CA HIS A 221 -51.51 -14.51 20.11
C HIS A 221 -51.08 -14.94 21.52
N LYS A 222 -50.98 -13.98 22.43
CA LYS A 222 -50.59 -14.19 23.82
C LYS A 222 -51.59 -15.10 24.55
N PRO A 223 -51.14 -15.89 25.54
CA PRO A 223 -52.04 -16.70 26.35
C PRO A 223 -52.88 -15.83 27.31
N ASP A 224 -54.08 -16.31 27.66
CA ASP A 224 -54.97 -15.66 28.65
C ASP A 224 -54.36 -15.60 30.07
N VAL A 225 -53.40 -16.49 30.36
CA VAL A 225 -52.65 -16.54 31.63
C VAL A 225 -51.14 -16.65 31.35
N PRO A 226 -50.25 -16.08 32.19
CA PRO A 226 -48.81 -16.24 32.05
C PRO A 226 -48.39 -17.71 31.97
N GLY A 227 -47.70 -18.11 30.90
CA GLY A 227 -47.30 -19.50 30.65
C GLY A 227 -48.39 -20.42 30.07
N GLY A 228 -49.59 -19.90 29.80
CA GLY A 228 -50.66 -20.64 29.12
C GLY A 228 -50.41 -20.91 27.62
N PRO A 229 -51.32 -21.61 26.94
CA PRO A 229 -51.27 -21.77 25.48
C PRO A 229 -51.60 -20.47 24.74
N ALA A 230 -50.93 -20.23 23.62
CA ALA A 230 -51.24 -19.13 22.71
C ALA A 230 -52.72 -19.16 22.28
N ARG A 231 -53.36 -17.98 22.26
CA ARG A 231 -54.79 -17.81 21.94
C ARG A 231 -54.97 -17.36 20.50
N TYR A 232 -55.34 -18.30 19.63
CA TYR A 232 -55.49 -18.06 18.19
C TYR A 232 -56.86 -17.50 17.78
N ARG A 233 -57.84 -17.46 18.70
CA ARG A 233 -59.22 -17.02 18.45
C ARG A 233 -59.67 -15.95 19.44
N ASP A 234 -60.58 -15.09 18.99
CA ASP A 234 -61.36 -14.17 19.82
C ASP A 234 -60.51 -13.26 20.73
N MET A 235 -59.44 -12.71 20.16
CA MET A 235 -58.58 -11.67 20.73
C MET A 235 -59.14 -10.27 20.42
N LYS A 236 -58.80 -9.26 21.25
CA LYS A 236 -59.08 -7.84 20.95
C LYS A 236 -57.98 -7.26 20.04
N PHE A 237 -58.37 -6.44 19.06
CA PHE A 237 -57.48 -5.87 18.05
C PHE A 237 -57.97 -4.52 17.48
N GLN A 238 -58.92 -3.87 18.15
CA GLN A 238 -59.60 -2.67 17.64
C GLN A 238 -58.76 -1.40 17.84
N ALA A 239 -57.95 -1.36 18.90
CA ALA A 239 -57.01 -0.26 19.15
C ALA A 239 -55.58 -0.80 19.22
N CYS A 240 -54.59 0.01 18.82
CA CYS A 240 -53.18 -0.38 18.95
C CYS A 240 -52.80 -0.75 20.40
N ILE A 241 -53.47 -0.13 21.38
CA ILE A 241 -53.27 -0.40 22.80
C ILE A 241 -53.80 -1.75 23.29
N ASP A 242 -54.61 -2.47 22.50
CA ASP A 242 -55.01 -3.85 22.81
C ASP A 242 -53.80 -4.80 22.79
N CYS A 243 -52.73 -4.44 22.07
CA CYS A 243 -51.49 -5.22 21.95
C CYS A 243 -50.23 -4.48 22.44
N HIS A 244 -50.22 -3.14 22.38
CA HIS A 244 -49.06 -2.30 22.71
C HIS A 244 -49.29 -1.44 23.96
N ILE A 245 -48.22 -1.15 24.70
CA ILE A 245 -48.27 -0.19 25.81
C ILE A 245 -47.98 1.21 25.23
N ASP A 246 -48.81 2.20 25.55
CA ASP A 246 -48.56 3.59 25.13
C ASP A 246 -47.30 4.16 25.81
N PRO A 247 -46.23 4.47 25.05
CA PRO A 247 -45.01 5.04 25.62
C PRO A 247 -45.20 6.49 26.06
N HIS A 248 -46.22 7.20 25.58
CA HIS A 248 -46.50 8.61 25.87
C HIS A 248 -47.30 8.83 27.16
N LYS A 249 -47.77 7.75 27.81
CA LYS A 249 -48.48 7.76 29.11
C LYS A 249 -49.72 8.67 29.11
N GLY A 250 -50.49 8.67 28.02
CA GLY A 250 -51.66 9.54 27.85
C GLY A 250 -51.32 11.03 27.79
N SER A 251 -50.14 11.39 27.29
CA SER A 251 -49.79 12.80 27.01
C SER A 251 -50.48 13.34 25.75
N PHE A 252 -50.88 12.46 24.83
CA PHE A 252 -51.62 12.79 23.62
C PHE A 252 -53.03 12.18 23.67
N LYS A 253 -54.01 12.86 23.07
CA LYS A 253 -55.42 12.42 23.00
C LYS A 253 -55.79 11.83 21.62
N GLN A 254 -54.91 12.04 20.63
CA GLN A 254 -54.98 11.55 19.27
C GLN A 254 -54.83 10.03 19.22
N ARG A 255 -55.37 9.40 18.16
CA ARG A 255 -55.15 7.97 17.94
C ARG A 255 -53.71 7.69 17.48
N CYS A 256 -53.21 6.49 17.75
CA CYS A 256 -51.82 6.13 17.47
C CYS A 256 -51.48 6.27 15.97
N GLU A 257 -52.42 5.93 15.10
CA GLU A 257 -52.34 5.96 13.64
C GLU A 257 -52.38 7.37 13.02
N GLU A 258 -52.65 8.42 13.80
CA GLU A 258 -52.51 9.81 13.34
C GLU A 258 -51.03 10.27 13.34
N CYS A 259 -50.20 9.61 14.15
CA CYS A 259 -48.77 9.92 14.32
C CYS A 259 -47.87 8.81 13.78
N HIS A 260 -48.24 7.54 14.01
CA HIS A 260 -47.43 6.36 13.70
C HIS A 260 -48.03 5.52 12.57
N THR A 261 -47.21 4.67 11.99
CA THR A 261 -47.61 3.70 10.97
C THR A 261 -47.08 2.31 11.31
N THR A 262 -47.73 1.26 10.80
CA THR A 262 -47.27 -0.13 10.94
C THR A 262 -45.90 -0.36 10.28
N ALA A 263 -45.42 0.55 9.42
CA ALA A 263 -44.04 0.57 8.93
C ALA A 263 -42.98 0.84 10.03
N GLY A 264 -43.41 1.29 11.22
CA GLY A 264 -42.62 1.25 12.46
C GLY A 264 -42.73 2.51 13.32
N TRP A 265 -42.84 2.32 14.64
CA TRP A 265 -43.03 3.38 15.65
C TRP A 265 -42.05 4.56 15.61
N LYS A 266 -40.82 4.35 15.13
CA LYS A 266 -39.79 5.41 14.98
C LYS A 266 -40.00 6.31 13.75
N LYS A 267 -40.90 5.95 12.84
CA LYS A 267 -41.27 6.76 11.68
C LYS A 267 -42.62 7.41 11.97
N LEU A 268 -42.60 8.74 12.13
CA LEU A 268 -43.82 9.53 12.17
C LEU A 268 -44.38 9.72 10.76
N LEU A 269 -45.69 9.87 10.64
CA LEU A 269 -46.33 10.21 9.36
C LEU A 269 -45.89 11.61 8.91
N PRO A 270 -45.60 11.85 7.61
CA PRO A 270 -45.18 13.17 7.12
C PRO A 270 -46.19 14.29 7.37
N ALA A 271 -47.48 13.96 7.53
CA ALA A 271 -48.54 14.90 7.87
C ALA A 271 -48.56 15.30 9.35
N PHE A 272 -47.86 14.57 10.23
CA PHE A 272 -47.75 14.91 11.65
C PHE A 272 -46.66 15.97 11.85
N GLY A 273 -47.06 17.25 11.87
CA GLY A 273 -46.22 18.37 12.24
C GLY A 273 -46.55 18.93 13.62
N PHE A 274 -45.72 18.64 14.63
CA PHE A 274 -45.76 19.39 15.88
C PHE A 274 -44.89 20.66 15.77
N ASP A 275 -45.55 21.81 15.80
CA ASP A 275 -44.92 23.11 15.56
C ASP A 275 -44.23 23.67 16.83
N HIS A 276 -42.92 23.41 16.93
CA HIS A 276 -42.10 23.92 18.03
C HIS A 276 -41.94 25.45 18.03
N SER A 277 -42.24 26.17 16.93
CA SER A 277 -42.13 27.64 16.88
C SER A 277 -43.13 28.33 17.82
N LYS A 278 -44.21 27.63 18.18
CA LYS A 278 -45.24 28.08 19.14
C LYS A 278 -44.90 27.76 20.60
N THR A 279 -43.74 27.15 20.86
CA THR A 279 -43.28 26.82 22.22
C THR A 279 -42.28 27.85 22.73
N LYS A 280 -41.94 27.79 24.03
CA LYS A 280 -40.93 28.69 24.62
C LYS A 280 -39.50 28.45 24.12
N TYR A 281 -39.25 27.34 23.41
CA TYR A 281 -37.95 27.02 22.84
C TYR A 281 -38.11 26.57 21.36
N PRO A 282 -38.08 27.52 20.40
CA PRO A 282 -38.13 27.17 18.99
C PRO A 282 -36.90 26.35 18.60
N LEU A 283 -37.12 25.19 17.97
CA LEU A 283 -36.02 24.34 17.49
C LEU A 283 -35.37 24.97 16.25
N LEU A 284 -34.23 25.63 16.46
CA LEU A 284 -33.44 26.28 15.41
C LEU A 284 -32.17 25.50 15.08
N GLY A 285 -31.70 25.61 13.84
CA GLY A 285 -30.52 24.91 13.35
C GLY A 285 -30.62 23.39 13.56
N LYS A 286 -29.56 22.80 14.12
CA LYS A 286 -29.48 21.36 14.40
C LYS A 286 -30.46 20.86 15.46
N HIS A 287 -31.05 21.73 16.28
CA HIS A 287 -32.09 21.29 17.23
C HIS A 287 -33.37 20.81 16.52
N ALA A 288 -33.64 21.28 15.29
CA ALA A 288 -34.78 20.78 14.50
C ALA A 288 -34.61 19.33 14.02
N GLU A 289 -33.38 18.81 13.97
CA GLU A 289 -33.06 17.42 13.62
C GLU A 289 -33.14 16.48 14.84
N VAL A 290 -33.29 17.02 16.06
CA VAL A 290 -33.26 16.26 17.31
C VAL A 290 -34.62 15.62 17.59
N GLY A 291 -34.65 14.29 17.65
CA GLY A 291 -35.87 13.55 17.98
C GLY A 291 -36.38 13.84 19.40
N CYS A 292 -37.70 14.02 19.54
CA CYS A 292 -38.36 14.56 20.74
C CYS A 292 -37.87 13.99 22.08
N ALA A 293 -37.61 12.68 22.15
CA ALA A 293 -37.18 11.98 23.37
C ALA A 293 -35.78 12.33 23.88
N GLN A 294 -34.95 13.02 23.09
CA GLN A 294 -33.65 13.55 23.55
C GLN A 294 -33.83 14.72 24.51
N CYS A 295 -34.88 15.52 24.33
CA CYS A 295 -35.27 16.61 25.23
C CYS A 295 -36.33 16.13 26.24
N HIS A 296 -37.40 15.50 25.76
CA HIS A 296 -38.48 14.92 26.57
C HIS A 296 -38.11 13.52 27.08
N LEU A 297 -37.17 13.49 28.04
CA LEU A 297 -36.68 12.26 28.65
C LEU A 297 -37.84 11.40 29.19
N LYS A 298 -37.79 10.09 28.91
CA LYS A 298 -38.83 9.10 29.28
C LYS A 298 -40.24 9.44 28.72
N ALA A 299 -40.30 10.17 27.61
CA ALA A 299 -41.52 10.62 26.94
C ALA A 299 -42.45 11.45 27.84
N ASP A 300 -41.87 12.21 28.77
CA ASP A 300 -42.61 13.17 29.59
C ASP A 300 -42.70 14.53 28.87
N PHE A 301 -43.86 14.76 28.25
CA PHE A 301 -44.20 16.02 27.56
C PHE A 301 -44.88 17.04 28.49
N LYS A 302 -45.17 16.67 29.74
CA LYS A 302 -45.83 17.56 30.72
C LYS A 302 -44.81 18.28 31.59
N LYS A 303 -43.62 17.71 31.78
CA LYS A 303 -42.52 18.31 32.54
C LYS A 303 -41.88 19.49 31.78
N PRO A 304 -41.79 20.69 32.38
CA PRO A 304 -40.98 21.79 31.85
C PRO A 304 -39.50 21.44 31.79
N LEU A 305 -38.84 21.82 30.70
CA LEU A 305 -37.39 21.66 30.50
C LEU A 305 -36.68 23.00 30.74
N PRO A 306 -35.53 23.02 31.45
CA PRO A 306 -34.69 24.22 31.51
C PRO A 306 -33.94 24.39 30.18
N PHE A 307 -33.95 25.60 29.62
CA PHE A 307 -33.30 25.92 28.33
C PHE A 307 -32.58 27.29 28.34
N ASP A 308 -32.46 27.94 29.50
CA ASP A 308 -31.96 29.32 29.63
C ASP A 308 -30.49 29.50 29.25
N ASN A 309 -29.73 28.41 29.16
CA ASN A 309 -28.35 28.38 28.64
C ASN A 309 -28.06 27.01 28.02
N CYS A 310 -27.05 26.94 27.15
CA CYS A 310 -26.68 25.71 26.44
C CYS A 310 -26.33 24.56 27.41
N ASN A 311 -25.70 24.89 28.54
CA ASN A 311 -25.32 23.94 29.59
C ASN A 311 -26.53 23.36 30.33
N ALA A 312 -27.76 23.84 30.15
CA ALA A 312 -28.96 23.19 30.69
C ALA A 312 -29.18 21.79 30.09
N CYS A 313 -28.82 21.61 28.82
CA CYS A 313 -28.90 20.33 28.10
C CYS A 313 -27.53 19.71 27.79
N HIS A 314 -26.53 20.52 27.43
CA HIS A 314 -25.20 20.06 27.02
C HIS A 314 -24.25 19.95 28.23
N LYS A 315 -24.43 18.92 29.06
CA LYS A 315 -23.49 18.58 30.15
C LYS A 315 -22.74 17.26 29.90
N PRO A 316 -21.48 17.14 30.33
CA PRO A 316 -20.61 18.21 30.86
C PRO A 316 -20.06 19.11 29.75
N ASP A 317 -19.54 20.30 30.12
CA ASP A 317 -18.79 21.16 29.19
C ASP A 317 -17.54 20.40 28.66
N PRO A 318 -17.40 20.19 27.33
CA PRO A 318 -16.24 19.51 26.76
C PRO A 318 -14.93 20.31 26.92
N HIS A 319 -14.98 21.60 27.24
CA HIS A 319 -13.81 22.44 27.46
C HIS A 319 -13.31 22.43 28.91
N LYS A 320 -14.06 21.80 29.84
CA LYS A 320 -13.72 21.68 31.26
C LYS A 320 -13.43 23.03 31.94
N GLY A 321 -14.25 24.05 31.65
CA GLY A 321 -14.13 25.38 32.27
C GLY A 321 -12.96 26.23 31.77
N GLN A 322 -12.22 25.80 30.74
CA GLN A 322 -11.05 26.54 30.24
C GLN A 322 -11.35 28.00 29.84
N PHE A 323 -12.60 28.33 29.51
CA PHE A 323 -13.04 29.66 29.08
C PHE A 323 -13.80 30.47 30.15
N GLU A 324 -13.94 29.98 31.38
CA GLU A 324 -14.65 30.66 32.48
C GLU A 324 -14.12 32.07 32.81
N ALA A 325 -12.84 32.34 32.50
CA ALA A 325 -12.21 33.64 32.69
C ALA A 325 -12.46 34.65 31.53
N ARG A 326 -13.29 34.32 30.52
CA ARG A 326 -13.69 35.27 29.46
C ARG A 326 -14.77 36.25 29.97
N PRO A 327 -14.98 37.41 29.31
CA PRO A 327 -15.93 38.43 29.76
C PRO A 327 -17.36 37.93 30.04
N LYS A 328 -17.90 37.01 29.23
CA LYS A 328 -19.19 36.35 29.49
C LYS A 328 -19.04 34.94 30.10
N LYS A 329 -18.04 34.71 30.95
CA LYS A 329 -17.78 33.43 31.64
C LYS A 329 -17.67 32.20 30.71
N GLY A 330 -17.36 32.39 29.44
CA GLY A 330 -17.27 31.31 28.46
C GLY A 330 -18.61 30.79 27.94
N GLU A 331 -19.66 31.63 27.91
CA GLU A 331 -20.95 31.28 27.28
C GLU A 331 -20.77 30.64 25.90
N CYS A 332 -21.39 29.47 25.69
CA CYS A 332 -21.15 28.65 24.50
C CYS A 332 -21.45 29.38 23.19
N ALA A 333 -22.43 30.30 23.22
CA ALA A 333 -22.85 31.12 22.09
C ALA A 333 -21.80 32.15 21.60
N GLU A 334 -20.71 32.38 22.35
CA GLU A 334 -19.57 33.16 21.82
C GLU A 334 -18.78 32.41 20.75
N CYS A 335 -18.84 31.07 20.76
CA CYS A 335 -17.98 30.20 19.95
C CYS A 335 -18.77 29.21 19.07
N HIS A 336 -20.03 28.91 19.41
CA HIS A 336 -20.84 27.89 18.75
C HIS A 336 -22.24 28.42 18.46
N THR A 337 -22.87 27.96 17.38
CA THR A 337 -24.25 28.32 17.05
C THR A 337 -25.16 27.10 17.16
N VAL A 338 -26.47 27.34 17.11
CA VAL A 338 -27.48 26.28 17.01
C VAL A 338 -27.32 25.43 15.74
N ASP A 339 -26.59 25.90 14.73
CA ASP A 339 -26.32 25.20 13.47
C ASP A 339 -25.14 24.21 13.59
N GLY A 340 -24.30 24.34 14.63
CA GLY A 340 -23.24 23.38 14.91
C GLY A 340 -22.18 23.82 15.91
N TRP A 341 -21.58 22.82 16.55
CA TRP A 341 -20.41 22.98 17.43
C TRP A 341 -19.08 23.12 16.69
N LYS A 342 -19.03 22.74 15.40
CA LYS A 342 -17.84 22.82 14.55
C LYS A 342 -18.21 23.31 13.14
N PRO A 343 -17.42 24.22 12.52
CA PRO A 343 -16.30 24.95 13.12
C PRO A 343 -16.74 25.86 14.28
N SER A 344 -15.79 26.26 15.13
CA SER A 344 -16.02 27.34 16.09
C SER A 344 -16.02 28.69 15.36
N LEU A 345 -16.78 29.65 15.86
CA LEU A 345 -16.70 31.06 15.48
C LEU A 345 -15.35 31.70 15.87
N PHE A 346 -14.56 31.05 16.73
CA PHE A 346 -13.22 31.48 17.12
C PHE A 346 -12.20 31.13 16.03
N GLY A 347 -12.12 31.98 15.00
CA GLY A 347 -11.21 31.85 13.87
C GLY A 347 -9.95 32.70 14.01
N VAL A 348 -9.35 33.05 12.86
CA VAL A 348 -8.09 33.81 12.77
C VAL A 348 -8.23 35.21 13.39
N LYS A 349 -9.34 35.91 13.08
CA LYS A 349 -9.64 37.26 13.58
C LYS A 349 -9.81 37.29 15.09
N GLU A 350 -10.42 36.25 15.65
CA GLU A 350 -10.63 36.11 17.08
C GLU A 350 -9.31 35.75 17.78
N HIS A 351 -8.45 34.95 17.12
CA HIS A 351 -7.07 34.69 17.55
C HIS A 351 -6.19 35.95 17.63
N ASP A 352 -6.43 36.97 16.81
CA ASP A 352 -5.70 38.26 16.92
C ASP A 352 -5.98 39.00 18.25
N THR A 353 -7.10 38.69 18.92
CA THR A 353 -7.41 39.18 20.28
C THR A 353 -6.76 38.35 21.39
N SER A 354 -6.15 37.22 21.05
CA SER A 354 -5.47 36.33 21.99
C SER A 354 -4.01 36.77 22.20
N LYS A 355 -3.34 36.15 23.19
CA LYS A 355 -1.91 36.37 23.41
C LYS A 355 -1.00 35.79 22.31
N TYR A 356 -1.56 34.99 21.38
CA TYR A 356 -0.84 34.44 20.24
C TYR A 356 -1.64 34.65 18.93
N PRO A 357 -1.49 35.83 18.28
CA PRO A 357 -2.05 36.10 16.96
C PRO A 357 -1.48 35.15 15.90
N LEU A 358 -2.33 34.51 15.10
CA LEU A 358 -1.90 33.56 14.08
C LEU A 358 -1.32 34.33 12.89
N LYS A 359 -0.01 34.19 12.65
CA LYS A 359 0.71 34.87 11.57
C LYS A 359 1.45 33.90 10.66
N GLY A 360 1.65 34.30 9.41
CA GLY A 360 2.35 33.49 8.40
C GLY A 360 1.69 32.13 8.22
N LYS A 361 2.47 31.05 8.26
CA LYS A 361 1.96 29.69 8.07
C LYS A 361 0.96 29.24 9.16
N HIS A 362 1.03 29.79 10.36
CA HIS A 362 0.14 29.45 11.48
C HIS A 362 -1.33 29.74 11.21
N ILE A 363 -1.65 30.70 10.33
CA ILE A 363 -3.02 31.02 9.89
C ILE A 363 -3.74 29.78 9.31
N THR A 364 -3.00 28.90 8.64
CA THR A 364 -3.52 27.70 7.99
C THR A 364 -3.37 26.42 8.81
N VAL A 365 -2.82 26.51 10.03
CA VAL A 365 -2.61 25.35 10.90
C VAL A 365 -3.93 25.00 11.60
N LYS A 366 -4.34 23.74 11.51
CA LYS A 366 -5.53 23.24 12.22
C LYS A 366 -5.35 23.36 13.73
N CYS A 367 -6.39 23.76 14.44
CA CYS A 367 -6.39 23.98 15.89
C CYS A 367 -5.75 22.83 16.67
N GLU A 368 -6.07 21.58 16.30
CA GLU A 368 -5.56 20.31 16.86
C GLU A 368 -4.05 20.08 16.75
N LYS A 369 -3.31 20.91 16.00
CA LYS A 369 -1.84 20.87 15.90
C LYS A 369 -1.14 21.79 16.90
N CYS A 370 -1.84 22.82 17.39
CA CYS A 370 -1.33 23.73 18.43
C CYS A 370 -1.93 23.36 19.79
N HIS A 371 -3.24 23.12 19.83
CA HIS A 371 -3.97 22.74 21.04
C HIS A 371 -3.94 21.22 21.22
N LEU A 372 -2.98 20.77 22.02
CA LEU A 372 -2.71 19.36 22.30
C LEU A 372 -3.17 18.98 23.72
N PRO A 373 -3.61 17.72 23.96
CA PRO A 373 -3.86 16.67 22.97
C PRO A 373 -5.12 16.95 22.14
N ALA A 374 -5.21 16.42 20.92
CA ALA A 374 -6.39 16.59 20.08
C ALA A 374 -7.60 15.76 20.58
N GLY A 375 -8.76 16.39 20.81
CA GLY A 375 -10.01 15.70 21.16
C GLY A 375 -10.77 16.34 22.32
N LYS A 376 -11.35 15.51 23.20
CA LYS A 376 -12.12 15.93 24.38
C LYS A 376 -11.25 16.50 25.52
N ASP A 377 -9.94 16.29 25.42
CA ASP A 377 -8.94 16.68 26.43
C ASP A 377 -8.08 17.86 25.94
N THR A 378 -8.51 18.53 24.86
CA THR A 378 -7.76 19.62 24.22
C THR A 378 -7.57 20.82 25.14
N ILE A 379 -6.30 21.22 25.28
CA ILE A 379 -5.89 22.39 26.04
C ILE A 379 -5.79 23.60 25.10
N TYR A 380 -6.72 24.53 25.24
CA TYR A 380 -6.75 25.78 24.47
C TYR A 380 -5.82 26.85 25.07
N LYS A 381 -5.51 26.75 26.37
CA LYS A 381 -4.52 27.58 27.07
C LYS A 381 -3.13 26.93 27.03
N VAL A 382 -2.48 26.97 25.87
CA VAL A 382 -1.13 26.41 25.66
C VAL A 382 -0.02 27.34 26.17
N LYS A 383 1.19 26.80 26.34
CA LYS A 383 2.42 27.59 26.53
C LYS A 383 2.95 28.02 25.15
N PHE A 384 3.36 29.27 25.00
CA PHE A 384 3.76 29.87 23.71
C PHE A 384 4.87 30.93 23.86
N ALA A 385 5.57 30.96 24.99
CA ALA A 385 6.53 32.01 25.32
C ALA A 385 7.83 31.91 24.51
N ALA A 386 8.18 30.71 24.05
CA ALA A 386 9.28 30.47 23.12
C ALA A 386 8.80 29.61 21.93
N CYS A 387 9.47 29.70 20.79
CA CYS A 387 9.21 28.82 19.64
C CYS A 387 9.33 27.33 20.02
N THR A 388 10.24 27.02 20.94
CA THR A 388 10.50 25.66 21.46
C THR A 388 9.41 25.11 22.40
N ASP A 389 8.43 25.93 22.80
CA ASP A 389 7.24 25.44 23.53
C ASP A 389 6.31 24.60 22.63
N CYS A 390 6.43 24.73 21.31
CA CYS A 390 5.63 24.02 20.31
C CYS A 390 6.48 23.27 19.26
N HIS A 391 7.66 23.79 18.90
CA HIS A 391 8.54 23.20 17.89
C HIS A 391 9.76 22.53 18.51
N LYS A 392 10.22 21.40 17.95
CA LYS A 392 11.57 20.91 18.25
C LYS A 392 12.60 21.84 17.57
N ASP A 393 13.68 22.18 18.27
CA ASP A 393 14.83 22.80 17.63
C ASP A 393 15.40 21.89 16.51
N ALA A 394 15.62 22.49 15.35
CA ALA A 394 16.19 21.83 14.16
C ALA A 394 17.73 21.92 14.12
N HIS A 395 18.34 22.73 14.99
CA HIS A 395 19.79 22.90 15.10
C HIS A 395 20.44 21.99 16.16
N ASP A 396 19.64 21.25 16.92
CA ASP A 396 20.06 20.30 17.97
C ASP A 396 20.95 20.95 19.05
N GLY A 397 20.57 22.15 19.50
CA GLY A 397 21.24 22.88 20.57
C GLY A 397 22.49 23.67 20.16
N GLN A 398 22.85 23.72 18.87
CA GLN A 398 24.01 24.49 18.37
C GLN A 398 23.95 26.00 18.70
N PHE A 399 22.80 26.54 19.09
CA PHE A 399 22.60 27.95 19.47
C PHE A 399 22.13 28.15 20.93
N ALA A 400 22.19 27.11 21.77
CA ALA A 400 21.73 27.16 23.16
C ALA A 400 22.61 28.06 24.06
N ALA A 401 23.87 28.28 23.67
CA ALA A 401 24.79 29.16 24.38
C ALA A 401 24.55 30.65 24.10
N ALA A 402 25.16 31.51 24.92
CA ALA A 402 25.20 32.95 24.64
C ALA A 402 25.99 33.23 23.33
N PRO A 403 25.60 34.25 22.53
CA PRO A 403 24.57 35.25 22.82
C PRO A 403 23.13 34.82 22.53
N TYR A 404 22.91 33.79 21.70
CA TYR A 404 21.62 33.52 21.07
C TYR A 404 20.60 32.81 21.99
N ARG A 405 21.03 31.84 22.80
CA ARG A 405 20.18 31.12 23.77
C ARG A 405 18.85 30.61 23.17
N ASP A 406 18.95 29.96 22.00
CA ASP A 406 17.83 29.42 21.21
C ASP A 406 16.69 30.41 20.88
N LYS A 407 16.98 31.72 20.84
CA LYS A 407 16.08 32.74 20.29
C LYS A 407 16.00 32.62 18.78
N CYS A 408 15.09 31.77 18.31
CA CYS A 408 14.87 31.52 16.88
C CYS A 408 14.66 32.83 16.10
N GLU A 409 13.99 33.82 16.69
CA GLU A 409 13.67 35.12 16.12
C GLU A 409 14.88 36.03 15.80
N ASP A 410 16.07 35.79 16.37
CA ASP A 410 17.31 36.52 16.01
C ASP A 410 17.79 36.18 14.58
N CYS A 411 17.30 35.05 14.04
CA CYS A 411 17.67 34.48 12.75
C CYS A 411 16.47 34.18 11.84
N HIS A 412 15.33 33.70 12.35
CA HIS A 412 14.18 33.22 11.57
C HIS A 412 12.97 34.14 11.73
N THR A 413 12.01 34.06 10.80
CA THR A 413 10.77 34.84 10.86
C THR A 413 9.55 33.93 10.90
N VAL A 414 8.44 34.40 11.48
CA VAL A 414 7.16 33.68 11.50
C VAL A 414 6.51 33.62 10.10
N LEU A 415 6.97 34.45 9.15
CA LEU A 415 6.50 34.48 7.76
C LEU A 415 7.24 33.46 6.88
N ASP A 416 8.56 33.41 6.97
CA ASP A 416 9.45 32.42 6.37
C ASP A 416 10.48 31.98 7.43
N PHE A 417 10.37 30.72 7.85
CA PHE A 417 11.27 30.08 8.81
C PHE A 417 12.38 29.28 8.11
N HIS A 418 12.25 28.96 6.82
CA HIS A 418 13.28 28.23 6.08
C HIS A 418 14.47 29.14 5.74
N ARG A 419 14.21 30.42 5.50
CA ARG A 419 15.26 31.41 5.23
C ARG A 419 15.76 32.06 6.52
N SER A 420 17.05 31.92 6.78
CA SER A 420 17.72 32.70 7.82
C SER A 420 17.99 34.14 7.38
N THR A 421 17.84 35.08 8.31
CA THR A 421 18.24 36.49 8.24
C THR A 421 19.72 36.69 8.63
N PHE A 422 20.49 35.61 8.77
CA PHE A 422 21.91 35.65 9.04
C PHE A 422 22.69 36.04 7.77
N THR A 423 23.08 37.32 7.67
CA THR A 423 23.73 37.89 6.49
C THR A 423 25.24 37.63 6.46
N ILE A 424 25.87 37.80 5.29
CA ILE A 424 27.34 37.80 5.15
C ILE A 424 28.00 38.83 6.10
N ALA A 425 27.34 39.97 6.34
CA ALA A 425 27.82 40.98 7.29
C ALA A 425 27.77 40.51 8.76
N LYS A 426 26.77 39.70 9.14
CA LYS A 426 26.76 38.98 10.44
C LYS A 426 27.87 37.91 10.47
N HIS A 427 28.03 37.13 9.40
CA HIS A 427 29.06 36.08 9.31
C HIS A 427 30.50 36.61 9.41
N ARG A 428 30.79 37.81 8.88
CA ARG A 428 32.11 38.44 9.04
C ARG A 428 32.50 38.75 10.50
N LYS A 429 31.53 38.73 11.44
CA LYS A 429 31.77 38.85 12.89
C LYS A 429 31.86 37.51 13.62
N ALA A 430 31.69 36.39 12.91
CA ALA A 430 31.82 35.05 13.49
C ALA A 430 33.31 34.65 13.64
N ARG A 431 33.56 33.55 14.36
CA ARG A 431 34.91 32.98 14.57
C ARG A 431 35.65 32.59 13.28
N PHE A 432 34.94 32.44 12.17
CA PHE A 432 35.49 32.24 10.83
C PHE A 432 34.99 33.36 9.90
N ALA A 433 35.84 34.34 9.62
CA ALA A 433 35.48 35.47 8.78
C ALA A 433 35.70 35.14 7.30
N LEU A 434 34.60 34.98 6.54
CA LEU A 434 34.66 34.73 5.09
C LEU A 434 35.39 35.88 4.37
N SER A 435 36.52 35.55 3.74
CA SER A 435 37.40 36.49 3.08
C SER A 435 38.00 35.89 1.80
N GLY A 436 38.41 36.75 0.87
CA GLY A 436 38.82 36.34 -0.47
C GLY A 436 37.70 35.57 -1.21
N ALA A 437 38.06 34.49 -1.89
CA ALA A 437 37.13 33.66 -2.65
C ALA A 437 36.02 33.05 -1.77
N HIS A 438 36.30 32.73 -0.51
CA HIS A 438 35.32 32.16 0.43
C HIS A 438 34.11 33.08 0.68
N ALA A 439 34.24 34.39 0.46
CA ALA A 439 33.11 35.32 0.60
C ALA A 439 32.07 35.21 -0.54
N ALA A 440 32.39 34.50 -1.63
CA ALA A 440 31.49 34.23 -2.75
C ALA A 440 30.96 32.77 -2.76
N VAL A 441 31.38 31.93 -1.82
CA VAL A 441 30.96 30.53 -1.73
C VAL A 441 29.53 30.44 -1.15
N PRO A 442 28.62 29.66 -1.75
CA PRO A 442 27.30 29.38 -1.18
C PRO A 442 27.39 28.80 0.23
N CYS A 443 26.57 29.29 1.17
CA CYS A 443 26.59 28.86 2.56
C CYS A 443 26.45 27.33 2.73
N THR A 444 25.70 26.68 1.84
CA THR A 444 25.46 25.22 1.82
C THR A 444 26.71 24.40 1.54
N ASP A 445 27.72 24.96 0.87
CA ASP A 445 28.90 24.20 0.46
C ASP A 445 29.84 23.97 1.66
N CYS A 446 29.78 24.88 2.64
CA CYS A 446 30.41 24.78 3.95
C CYS A 446 29.47 24.13 5.00
N HIS A 447 28.24 24.63 5.13
CA HIS A 447 27.24 24.14 6.11
C HIS A 447 26.49 22.91 5.60
N LYS A 448 27.21 21.82 5.31
CA LYS A 448 26.65 20.54 4.89
C LYS A 448 26.97 19.41 5.88
N VAL A 449 26.07 18.43 5.94
CA VAL A 449 26.29 17.14 6.61
C VAL A 449 27.60 16.53 6.09
N GLY A 450 28.48 16.09 6.99
CA GLY A 450 29.79 15.53 6.65
C GLY A 450 30.92 16.55 6.39
N ALA A 451 30.67 17.86 6.46
CA ALA A 451 31.75 18.86 6.37
C ALA A 451 32.71 18.78 7.58
N ALA A 452 33.96 19.20 7.39
CA ALA A 452 34.99 19.21 8.45
C ALA A 452 35.25 17.84 9.12
N GLY A 453 35.10 16.73 8.37
CA GLY A 453 35.30 15.37 8.88
C GLY A 453 34.25 14.90 9.90
N ARG A 454 33.14 15.63 10.04
CA ARG A 454 32.08 15.34 11.01
C ARG A 454 31.20 14.16 10.61
N THR A 455 30.65 13.45 11.59
CA THR A 455 29.75 12.29 11.40
C THR A 455 28.28 12.60 11.71
N ASP A 456 27.98 13.83 12.13
CA ASP A 456 26.65 14.26 12.56
C ASP A 456 25.63 14.26 11.42
N LYS A 457 24.37 13.97 11.76
CA LYS A 457 23.24 13.90 10.81
C LYS A 457 22.51 15.24 10.58
N ILE A 458 23.07 16.34 11.09
CA ILE A 458 22.50 17.69 11.05
C ILE A 458 23.46 18.67 10.35
N LEU A 459 22.96 19.81 9.88
CA LEU A 459 23.82 20.84 9.29
C LEU A 459 24.71 21.47 10.38
N PRO A 460 26.04 21.48 10.23
CA PRO A 460 26.94 22.08 11.19
C PRO A 460 27.03 23.59 10.99
N PHE A 461 26.66 24.36 12.03
CA PHE A 461 26.90 25.80 12.13
C PHE A 461 28.04 26.15 13.10
N HIS A 462 28.41 25.22 13.99
CA HIS A 462 29.63 25.29 14.79
C HIS A 462 30.74 24.40 14.22
N PHE A 463 31.95 24.96 14.08
CA PHE A 463 33.15 24.27 13.61
C PHE A 463 34.28 24.47 14.63
N GLU A 464 34.73 23.38 15.26
CA GLU A 464 35.87 23.40 16.20
C GLU A 464 37.18 23.59 15.44
N ASP A 465 37.49 22.68 14.51
CA ASP A 465 38.58 22.86 13.55
C ASP A 465 38.17 23.81 12.43
N ARG A 466 39.05 24.78 12.16
CA ARG A 466 38.91 25.84 11.16
C ARG A 466 40.16 25.96 10.28
N THR A 467 41.04 24.96 10.32
CA THR A 467 42.21 24.87 9.43
C THR A 467 41.76 24.63 7.98
N CYS A 468 42.61 25.00 7.01
CA CYS A 468 42.34 24.71 5.60
C CYS A 468 42.08 23.21 5.36
N THR A 469 42.83 22.35 6.04
CA THR A 469 42.76 20.89 5.94
C THR A 469 41.47 20.27 6.48
N ALA A 470 40.70 20.99 7.31
CA ALA A 470 39.37 20.55 7.69
C ALA A 470 38.41 20.49 6.48
N CYS A 471 38.55 21.42 5.53
CA CYS A 471 37.65 21.56 4.38
C CYS A 471 38.28 21.16 3.03
N HIS A 472 39.60 21.23 2.90
CA HIS A 472 40.34 20.96 1.67
C HIS A 472 41.35 19.84 1.87
N THR A 473 41.50 18.97 0.86
CA THR A 473 42.54 17.93 0.86
C THR A 473 43.91 18.55 0.59
N ASP A 474 44.92 18.15 1.38
CA ASP A 474 46.31 18.50 1.08
C ASP A 474 46.83 17.68 -0.11
N VAL A 475 47.01 18.35 -1.25
CA VAL A 475 47.58 17.79 -2.49
C VAL A 475 49.10 17.69 -2.48
N HIS A 476 49.75 18.12 -1.40
CA HIS A 476 51.19 17.98 -1.17
C HIS A 476 51.53 16.82 -0.23
N HIS A 477 50.51 16.07 0.24
CA HIS A 477 50.67 14.83 1.00
C HIS A 477 51.65 14.97 2.20
N GLY A 478 51.63 16.13 2.86
CA GLY A 478 52.47 16.44 4.01
C GLY A 478 53.92 16.86 3.72
N GLU A 479 54.35 16.96 2.45
CA GLU A 479 55.75 17.34 2.10
C GLU A 479 56.18 18.66 2.75
N PHE A 480 55.24 19.60 2.95
CA PHE A 480 55.51 20.92 3.52
C PHE A 480 55.12 21.09 5.01
N ASN A 481 54.81 20.01 5.73
CA ASN A 481 54.33 20.05 7.12
C ASN A 481 55.19 20.92 8.06
N GLU A 482 56.52 20.79 8.01
CA GLU A 482 57.45 21.62 8.81
C GLU A 482 57.31 23.12 8.53
N ARG A 483 57.02 23.50 7.29
CA ARG A 483 56.82 24.89 6.89
C ARG A 483 55.44 25.41 7.33
N MET A 484 54.40 24.58 7.21
CA MET A 484 53.05 24.89 7.69
C MET A 484 52.98 24.99 9.23
N ALA A 485 53.83 24.24 9.94
CA ALA A 485 53.91 24.25 11.40
C ALA A 485 54.58 25.50 12.00
N ARG A 486 55.28 26.31 11.17
CA ARG A 486 55.90 27.58 11.60
C ARG A 486 54.85 28.51 12.18
N ARG A 487 55.17 29.24 13.25
CA ARG A 487 54.20 30.12 13.93
C ARG A 487 54.15 31.51 13.29
N ARG A 488 52.98 32.13 13.32
CA ARG A 488 52.76 33.57 13.10
C ARG A 488 53.08 34.33 14.39
N ALA A 489 53.11 35.67 14.33
CA ALA A 489 53.35 36.54 15.47
C ALA A 489 52.31 36.40 16.60
N ASP A 490 51.11 35.90 16.29
CA ASP A 490 50.03 35.61 17.24
C ASP A 490 50.09 34.19 17.86
N GLY A 491 51.14 33.42 17.55
CA GLY A 491 51.31 32.04 18.03
C GLY A 491 50.52 30.97 17.26
N THR A 492 49.73 31.32 16.24
CA THR A 492 49.03 30.34 15.39
C THR A 492 49.96 29.68 14.36
N PRO A 493 49.75 28.42 13.94
CA PRO A 493 50.49 27.83 12.83
C PRO A 493 50.17 28.54 11.50
N GLN A 494 51.18 28.78 10.66
CA GLN A 494 51.04 29.42 9.36
C GLN A 494 50.20 28.63 8.37
N GLY A 495 50.04 27.32 8.57
CA GLY A 495 49.16 26.47 7.79
C GLY A 495 49.49 26.50 6.30
N CYS A 496 48.47 26.30 5.46
CA CYS A 496 48.59 26.45 4.02
C CYS A 496 48.90 27.90 3.62
N GLU A 497 48.56 28.89 4.47
CA GLU A 497 48.87 30.31 4.22
C GLU A 497 50.36 30.67 4.38
N ALA A 498 51.23 29.69 4.70
CA ALA A 498 52.69 29.81 4.56
C ALA A 498 53.15 29.93 3.08
N CYS A 499 52.26 29.63 2.14
CA CYS A 499 52.48 29.59 0.69
C CYS A 499 51.27 30.11 -0.11
N HIS A 500 50.05 29.67 0.20
CA HIS A 500 48.82 30.02 -0.52
C HIS A 500 48.13 31.25 0.08
N ASN A 501 47.17 31.82 -0.66
CA ASN A 501 46.33 32.88 -0.14
C ASN A 501 44.84 32.65 -0.47
N VAL A 502 43.95 33.19 0.37
CA VAL A 502 42.49 32.97 0.24
C VAL A 502 41.82 33.72 -0.92
N ARG A 503 42.54 34.57 -1.66
CA ARG A 503 42.02 35.26 -2.86
C ARG A 503 42.28 34.46 -4.13
N SER A 504 43.45 33.85 -4.25
CA SER A 504 43.89 33.05 -5.40
C SER A 504 44.80 31.92 -4.93
N TRP A 505 44.35 30.67 -5.07
CA TRP A 505 45.11 29.50 -4.61
C TRP A 505 46.34 29.21 -5.48
N ILE A 506 46.30 29.64 -6.74
CA ILE A 506 47.35 29.45 -7.75
C ILE A 506 48.49 30.47 -7.55
N GLU A 507 48.20 31.64 -6.98
CA GLU A 507 49.20 32.65 -6.60
C GLU A 507 49.90 32.24 -5.30
N VAL A 508 50.94 31.41 -5.45
CA VAL A 508 51.81 30.99 -4.36
C VAL A 508 52.79 32.11 -4.01
N SER A 509 52.56 32.76 -2.87
CA SER A 509 53.45 33.78 -2.31
C SER A 509 54.51 33.16 -1.41
N GLY A 510 55.79 33.30 -1.76
CA GLY A 510 56.91 33.04 -0.85
C GLY A 510 57.63 31.70 -1.02
N PHE A 511 57.42 30.94 -2.11
CA PHE A 511 58.36 29.88 -2.50
C PHE A 511 59.44 30.44 -3.42
N ASP A 512 60.70 30.33 -3.00
CA ASP A 512 61.84 30.96 -3.66
C ASP A 512 62.82 29.89 -4.16
N HIS A 513 62.78 29.63 -5.46
CA HIS A 513 63.64 28.65 -6.12
C HIS A 513 65.14 28.99 -6.04
N SER A 514 65.52 30.26 -5.82
CA SER A 514 66.94 30.63 -5.68
C SER A 514 67.59 30.05 -4.41
N LYS A 515 66.77 29.60 -3.44
CA LYS A 515 67.20 28.94 -2.20
C LYS A 515 67.18 27.41 -2.29
N THR A 516 66.92 26.86 -3.47
CA THR A 516 66.85 25.42 -3.73
C THR A 516 68.08 24.93 -4.48
N LYS A 517 68.25 23.61 -4.60
CA LYS A 517 69.30 23.00 -5.42
C LYS A 517 69.13 23.27 -6.93
N PHE A 518 67.98 23.77 -7.39
CA PHE A 518 67.69 24.06 -8.81
C PHE A 518 67.14 25.49 -8.96
N PRO A 519 68.00 26.52 -9.04
CA PRO A 519 67.55 27.88 -9.27
C PRO A 519 66.94 28.02 -10.67
N LEU A 520 65.72 28.56 -10.76
CA LEU A 520 65.08 28.81 -12.06
C LEU A 520 65.81 29.93 -12.81
N LEU A 521 66.54 29.55 -13.85
CA LEU A 521 67.30 30.44 -14.72
C LEU A 521 66.74 30.42 -16.14
N GLY A 522 66.81 31.58 -16.81
CA GLY A 522 66.31 31.77 -18.17
C GLY A 522 64.86 31.34 -18.36
N ALA A 523 64.60 30.54 -19.40
CA ALA A 523 63.26 30.07 -19.78
C ALA A 523 62.55 29.25 -18.68
N HIS A 524 63.30 28.62 -17.77
CA HIS A 524 62.71 27.87 -16.65
C HIS A 524 61.97 28.77 -15.65
N ARG A 525 62.21 30.10 -15.64
CA ARG A 525 61.48 31.04 -14.78
C ARG A 525 59.99 31.16 -15.11
N SER A 526 59.61 30.81 -16.34
CA SER A 526 58.23 30.80 -16.83
C SER A 526 57.58 29.41 -16.83
N ALA A 527 58.29 28.35 -16.41
CA ALA A 527 57.73 27.01 -16.28
C ALA A 527 56.71 26.97 -15.13
N LYS A 528 55.60 26.25 -15.33
CA LYS A 528 54.63 25.99 -14.25
C LYS A 528 55.20 24.92 -13.34
N CYS A 529 54.81 24.92 -12.06
CA CYS A 529 55.34 23.96 -11.09
C CYS A 529 55.18 22.50 -11.55
N GLY A 530 54.04 22.14 -12.15
CA GLY A 530 53.76 20.80 -12.68
C GLY A 530 54.52 20.41 -13.95
N ASP A 531 55.18 21.36 -14.63
CA ASP A 531 56.02 21.05 -15.80
C ASP A 531 57.34 20.40 -15.37
N CYS A 532 57.80 20.68 -14.14
CA CYS A 532 58.98 20.08 -13.51
C CYS A 532 58.59 19.04 -12.44
N HIS A 533 57.73 19.42 -11.49
CA HIS A 533 57.21 18.54 -10.45
C HIS A 533 56.07 17.69 -10.99
N LYS A 534 56.42 16.55 -11.59
CA LYS A 534 55.50 15.57 -12.15
C LYS A 534 55.26 14.42 -11.17
N VAL A 535 54.22 13.61 -11.44
CA VAL A 535 54.02 12.32 -10.75
C VAL A 535 55.13 11.36 -11.17
N PRO A 536 55.97 10.85 -10.25
CA PRO A 536 57.03 9.90 -10.61
C PRO A 536 56.47 8.56 -11.09
N VAL A 537 57.22 7.86 -11.95
CA VAL A 537 56.82 6.53 -12.48
C VAL A 537 56.55 5.57 -11.32
N GLY A 538 55.37 4.96 -11.31
CA GLY A 538 54.91 4.04 -10.25
C GLY A 538 54.29 4.70 -9.02
N LYS A 539 54.31 6.03 -8.89
CA LYS A 539 53.56 6.78 -7.88
C LYS A 539 52.23 7.32 -8.44
N LYS A 540 51.35 7.78 -7.55
CA LYS A 540 50.06 8.41 -7.90
C LYS A 540 50.02 9.92 -7.66
N GLU A 541 51.06 10.46 -7.01
CA GLU A 541 51.06 11.77 -6.37
C GLU A 541 52.22 12.61 -6.91
N ILE A 542 52.02 13.93 -7.00
CA ILE A 542 53.06 14.86 -7.46
C ILE A 542 54.09 15.03 -6.35
N GLN A 543 55.37 14.84 -6.68
CA GLN A 543 56.47 14.96 -5.73
C GLN A 543 57.19 16.31 -5.94
N PHE A 544 57.16 17.21 -4.96
CA PHE A 544 57.88 18.49 -5.02
C PHE A 544 59.30 18.39 -4.43
N LYS A 545 59.53 17.42 -3.52
CA LYS A 545 60.88 17.10 -3.03
C LYS A 545 61.63 16.20 -4.01
N ASP A 546 62.96 16.38 -4.08
CA ASP A 546 63.89 15.50 -4.81
C ASP A 546 63.57 15.27 -6.30
N THR A 547 62.92 16.25 -6.95
CA THR A 547 62.73 16.27 -8.40
C THR A 547 64.08 16.26 -9.12
N SER A 548 64.19 15.43 -10.16
CA SER A 548 65.45 15.25 -10.88
C SER A 548 65.94 16.53 -11.55
N GLN A 549 67.26 16.70 -11.55
CA GLN A 549 67.98 17.80 -12.20
C GLN A 549 68.63 17.36 -13.52
N VAL A 550 68.48 16.08 -13.90
CA VAL A 550 68.98 15.55 -15.16
C VAL A 550 68.11 16.06 -16.30
N CYS A 551 68.73 16.65 -17.32
CA CYS A 551 68.00 17.28 -18.43
C CYS A 551 67.05 16.30 -19.15
N GLU A 552 67.51 15.06 -19.35
CA GLU A 552 66.80 13.98 -20.06
C GLU A 552 65.52 13.52 -19.32
N ASP A 553 65.44 13.69 -18.00
CA ASP A 553 64.25 13.33 -17.20
C ASP A 553 63.08 14.32 -17.41
N CYS A 554 63.36 15.51 -17.94
CA CYS A 554 62.37 16.56 -18.23
C CYS A 554 62.23 16.87 -19.73
N HIS A 555 63.30 16.75 -20.50
CA HIS A 555 63.37 17.09 -21.93
C HIS A 555 63.81 15.87 -22.74
N LYS A 556 63.01 15.46 -23.74
CA LYS A 556 63.45 14.40 -24.68
C LYS A 556 64.66 14.89 -25.47
N ASP A 557 65.74 14.11 -25.48
CA ASP A 557 66.89 14.39 -26.32
C ASP A 557 66.49 14.35 -27.81
N ALA A 558 66.74 15.46 -28.51
CA ALA A 558 66.48 15.61 -29.94
C ALA A 558 67.60 14.99 -30.81
N HIS A 559 68.73 14.62 -30.20
CA HIS A 559 69.90 14.08 -30.89
C HIS A 559 70.00 12.56 -30.85
N ASP A 560 69.05 11.86 -30.22
CA ASP A 560 69.00 10.41 -30.11
C ASP A 560 70.33 9.80 -29.60
N ALA A 561 70.77 10.28 -28.43
CA ALA A 561 71.98 9.87 -27.72
C ALA A 561 73.29 10.00 -28.52
N GLN A 562 73.30 10.69 -29.67
CA GLN A 562 74.50 10.88 -30.49
C GLN A 562 75.69 11.49 -29.73
N PHE A 563 75.41 12.30 -28.71
CA PHE A 563 76.43 12.96 -27.87
C PHE A 563 76.60 12.32 -26.48
N ALA A 564 75.93 11.19 -26.21
CA ALA A 564 76.02 10.51 -24.93
C ALA A 564 77.44 9.99 -24.66
N LYS A 565 77.90 10.14 -23.41
CA LYS A 565 79.15 9.59 -22.88
C LYS A 565 78.78 8.77 -21.65
N ALA A 566 79.18 7.50 -21.59
CA ALA A 566 78.80 6.57 -20.52
C ALA A 566 77.29 6.56 -20.20
N GLY A 567 76.44 6.63 -21.23
CA GLY A 567 74.98 6.57 -21.09
C GLY A 567 74.28 7.87 -20.65
N LYS A 568 74.97 9.02 -20.62
CA LYS A 568 74.36 10.34 -20.34
C LYS A 568 74.80 11.39 -21.35
N THR A 569 73.90 12.27 -21.78
CA THR A 569 74.25 13.40 -22.67
C THR A 569 74.58 14.65 -21.85
N PRO A 570 75.80 15.22 -21.96
CA PRO A 570 76.16 16.44 -21.25
C PRO A 570 75.57 17.67 -21.97
N CYS A 571 74.24 17.86 -21.88
CA CYS A 571 73.52 18.91 -22.61
C CYS A 571 74.10 20.32 -22.37
N ALA A 572 74.57 20.59 -21.15
CA ALA A 572 75.19 21.85 -20.74
C ALA A 572 76.52 22.18 -21.46
N ASP A 573 77.17 21.21 -22.13
CA ASP A 573 78.35 21.47 -22.96
C ASP A 573 78.01 22.34 -24.19
N CYS A 574 76.74 22.33 -24.63
CA CYS A 574 76.27 22.95 -25.89
C CYS A 574 75.06 23.88 -25.73
N HIS A 575 74.21 23.66 -24.72
CA HIS A 575 72.94 24.38 -24.50
C HIS A 575 72.91 25.08 -23.14
N ASP A 576 72.35 26.29 -23.08
CA ASP A 576 72.08 26.99 -21.82
C ASP A 576 70.58 27.20 -21.55
N SER A 577 70.27 27.64 -20.32
CA SER A 577 68.89 27.85 -19.86
C SER A 577 68.22 29.13 -20.34
N GLN A 578 68.97 30.08 -20.90
CA GLN A 578 68.47 31.32 -21.50
C GLN A 578 67.99 31.08 -22.94
N ARG A 579 68.74 30.29 -23.72
CA ARG A 579 68.40 29.92 -25.11
C ARG A 579 68.84 28.48 -25.41
N TRP A 580 67.87 27.63 -25.76
CA TRP A 580 68.10 26.20 -26.00
C TRP A 580 68.65 25.85 -27.39
N VAL A 581 68.70 26.81 -28.32
CA VAL A 581 69.53 26.67 -29.54
C VAL A 581 70.99 26.51 -29.09
N PRO A 582 71.84 25.68 -29.73
CA PRO A 582 73.24 25.50 -29.30
C PRO A 582 73.95 26.85 -29.13
N SER A 583 74.15 27.24 -27.87
CA SER A 583 74.49 28.62 -27.46
C SER A 583 75.92 28.73 -26.96
N THR A 584 76.46 27.62 -26.46
CA THR A 584 77.85 27.49 -25.99
C THR A 584 78.72 26.65 -26.92
N PHE A 585 78.13 25.99 -27.93
CA PHE A 585 78.86 25.22 -28.93
C PHE A 585 79.54 26.13 -29.95
N ASN A 586 80.87 26.14 -29.96
CA ASN A 586 81.68 26.87 -30.92
C ASN A 586 82.27 25.92 -31.97
N HIS A 587 81.84 26.06 -33.23
CA HIS A 587 82.25 25.18 -34.32
C HIS A 587 83.74 25.27 -34.67
N ASP A 588 84.35 26.45 -34.50
CA ASP A 588 85.76 26.72 -34.79
C ASP A 588 86.73 26.05 -33.80
N THR A 589 86.27 25.77 -32.56
CA THR A 589 87.10 25.17 -31.50
C THR A 589 86.71 23.73 -31.16
N ARG A 590 85.51 23.27 -31.56
CA ARG A 590 84.99 21.93 -31.28
C ARG A 590 84.96 21.01 -32.49
N THR A 591 85.29 21.49 -33.69
CA THR A 591 85.28 20.70 -34.93
C THR A 591 86.50 21.00 -35.80
N HIS A 592 86.68 20.22 -36.88
CA HIS A 592 87.74 20.45 -37.88
C HIS A 592 87.33 21.41 -39.01
N PHE A 593 86.12 21.97 -39.00
CA PHE A 593 85.61 22.87 -40.04
C PHE A 593 85.08 24.16 -39.41
N PRO A 594 85.86 25.26 -39.39
CA PRO A 594 85.41 26.52 -38.80
C PRO A 594 84.33 27.19 -39.65
N LEU A 595 83.29 27.75 -39.02
CA LEU A 595 82.15 28.38 -39.70
C LEU A 595 82.45 29.86 -39.98
N GLN A 596 83.41 30.10 -40.87
CA GLN A 596 83.88 31.44 -41.21
C GLN A 596 83.30 31.95 -42.53
N GLY A 597 83.26 33.28 -42.68
CA GLY A 597 82.72 33.96 -43.86
C GLY A 597 81.25 33.61 -44.11
N GLY A 598 80.92 33.21 -45.34
CA GLY A 598 79.55 32.87 -45.73
C GLY A 598 78.92 31.69 -44.98
N HIS A 599 79.72 30.88 -44.27
CA HIS A 599 79.23 29.73 -43.50
C HIS A 599 78.74 30.09 -42.09
N ALA A 600 79.10 31.26 -41.55
CA ALA A 600 78.83 31.65 -40.17
C ALA A 600 77.34 31.72 -39.78
N GLY A 601 76.45 31.90 -40.77
CA GLY A 601 74.99 31.95 -40.58
C GLY A 601 74.22 30.81 -41.25
N VAL A 602 74.89 29.75 -41.70
CA VAL A 602 74.24 28.64 -42.41
C VAL A 602 73.55 27.70 -41.42
N ALA A 603 72.29 27.37 -41.68
CA ALA A 603 71.51 26.46 -40.84
C ALA A 603 72.10 25.04 -40.85
N CYS A 604 72.09 24.38 -39.69
CA CYS A 604 72.81 23.11 -39.48
C CYS A 604 72.43 22.00 -40.46
N ASP A 605 71.16 21.92 -40.87
CA ASP A 605 70.63 20.93 -41.81
C ASP A 605 71.22 21.06 -43.23
N LYS A 606 71.75 22.23 -43.60
CA LYS A 606 72.39 22.47 -44.91
C LYS A 606 73.77 21.81 -45.01
N CYS A 607 74.44 21.61 -43.88
CA CYS A 607 75.73 20.90 -43.79
C CYS A 607 75.52 19.44 -43.33
N HIS A 608 74.76 19.25 -42.25
CA HIS A 608 74.39 17.94 -41.71
C HIS A 608 73.17 17.36 -42.44
N LYS A 609 73.35 17.07 -43.73
CA LYS A 609 72.27 16.57 -44.61
C LYS A 609 71.82 15.13 -44.30
N GLN A 610 72.62 14.37 -43.57
CA GLN A 610 72.29 13.00 -43.19
C GLN A 610 71.26 12.99 -42.05
N THR A 611 70.21 12.19 -42.20
CA THR A 611 69.20 11.96 -41.16
C THR A 611 69.04 10.47 -40.88
N ARG A 612 68.91 10.11 -39.61
CA ARG A 612 68.52 8.76 -39.16
C ARG A 612 67.07 8.79 -38.72
N MET A 613 66.27 7.80 -39.13
CA MET A 613 64.90 7.66 -38.65
C MET A 613 64.90 6.97 -37.27
N VAL A 614 64.24 7.60 -36.29
CA VAL A 614 64.12 7.11 -34.91
C VAL A 614 62.69 7.38 -34.46
N ASP A 615 61.96 6.37 -34.00
CA ASP A 615 60.53 6.50 -33.60
C ASP A 615 59.67 7.29 -34.61
N THR A 616 59.81 7.00 -35.91
CA THR A 616 59.14 7.71 -37.03
C THR A 616 59.52 9.20 -37.21
N LYS A 617 60.54 9.72 -36.53
CA LYS A 617 61.05 11.08 -36.69
C LYS A 617 62.45 11.09 -37.33
N PRO A 618 62.74 12.02 -38.27
CA PRO A 618 64.09 12.21 -38.78
C PRO A 618 64.94 12.96 -37.74
N VAL A 619 66.02 12.34 -37.30
CA VAL A 619 67.04 12.94 -36.43
C VAL A 619 68.27 13.27 -37.27
N ILE A 620 68.72 14.53 -37.21
CA ILE A 620 69.93 14.98 -37.93
C ILE A 620 71.16 14.28 -37.36
N VAL A 621 71.99 13.71 -38.24
CA VAL A 621 73.24 13.04 -37.87
C VAL A 621 74.38 14.07 -37.87
N TYR A 622 74.83 14.44 -36.69
CA TYR A 622 75.82 15.51 -36.51
C TYR A 622 77.28 15.02 -36.63
N LYS A 623 77.53 13.77 -36.24
CA LYS A 623 78.84 13.12 -36.44
C LYS A 623 78.94 12.65 -37.89
N GLN A 624 80.07 12.93 -38.58
CA GLN A 624 80.34 12.57 -39.98
C GLN A 624 79.72 13.52 -41.05
N ALA A 625 79.70 14.83 -40.79
CA ALA A 625 79.40 15.82 -41.84
C ALA A 625 80.46 15.79 -42.99
N PRO A 626 80.06 16.04 -44.26
CA PRO A 626 81.01 16.21 -45.35
C PRO A 626 81.90 17.43 -45.13
N SER A 627 83.22 17.28 -45.22
CA SER A 627 84.20 18.35 -44.98
C SER A 627 84.87 18.89 -46.24
N LYS A 628 84.66 18.27 -47.41
CA LYS A 628 85.20 18.75 -48.69
C LYS A 628 84.20 19.70 -49.34
N CYS A 629 84.70 20.80 -49.90
CA CYS A 629 83.87 21.83 -50.54
C CYS A 629 82.97 21.26 -51.64
N THR A 630 83.47 20.29 -52.42
CA THR A 630 82.78 19.60 -53.50
C THR A 630 81.51 18.87 -53.07
N ASP A 631 81.50 18.35 -51.84
CA ASP A 631 80.42 17.50 -51.31
C ASP A 631 79.19 18.35 -50.95
N CYS A 632 79.37 19.67 -50.82
CA CYS A 632 78.32 20.64 -50.55
C CYS A 632 77.99 21.56 -51.73
N HIS A 633 78.98 21.94 -52.55
CA HIS A 633 78.83 22.92 -53.64
C HIS A 633 78.92 22.33 -55.06
N GLY A 634 79.16 21.03 -55.21
CA GLY A 634 79.33 20.37 -56.51
C GLY A 634 80.72 20.56 -57.13
N PRO A 635 80.96 20.07 -58.36
CA PRO A 635 82.28 20.08 -58.99
C PRO A 635 82.70 21.46 -59.53
N ASN A 636 81.75 22.32 -59.90
CA ASN A 636 82.01 23.65 -60.46
C ASN A 636 81.94 24.74 -59.39
N ILE A 637 82.84 24.66 -58.41
CA ILE A 637 83.06 25.75 -57.44
C ILE A 637 83.84 26.84 -58.16
N GLY A 638 83.15 27.89 -58.60
CA GLY A 638 83.78 29.07 -59.18
C GLY A 638 84.79 29.70 -58.20
N PRO A 639 85.81 30.43 -58.70
CA PRO A 639 86.87 30.97 -57.86
C PRO A 639 86.28 31.79 -56.72
N LEU A 640 86.73 31.51 -55.49
CA LEU A 640 86.34 32.22 -54.28
C LEU A 640 86.49 33.73 -54.54
N LYS A 641 85.37 34.46 -54.57
CA LYS A 641 85.43 35.93 -54.55
C LYS A 641 86.13 36.32 -53.25
N SER A 642 87.37 36.79 -53.39
CA SER A 642 88.23 37.19 -52.29
C SER A 642 87.76 38.51 -51.67
N SER A 643 86.57 38.51 -51.08
CA SER A 643 86.14 39.53 -50.11
C SER A 643 86.87 39.32 -48.78
N LEU A 644 88.21 39.28 -48.83
CA LEU A 644 89.09 39.59 -47.72
C LEU A 644 88.94 41.08 -47.41
N ARG A 645 87.84 41.43 -46.74
CA ARG A 645 87.88 42.58 -45.83
C ARG A 645 88.47 42.06 -44.52
N PRO A 646 89.64 42.56 -44.08
CA PRO A 646 90.21 42.11 -42.82
C PRO A 646 89.25 42.40 -41.67
N TYR A 647 89.24 41.53 -40.67
CA TYR A 647 88.57 41.76 -39.40
C TYR A 647 89.09 43.07 -38.78
N ALA A 648 88.27 44.12 -38.81
CA ALA A 648 88.38 45.20 -37.85
C ALA A 648 87.71 44.71 -36.56
N VAL A 649 88.51 44.39 -35.53
CA VAL A 649 88.02 44.15 -34.18
C VAL A 649 87.76 45.50 -33.52
N PRO A 650 86.52 45.85 -33.13
CA PRO A 650 86.28 46.93 -32.19
C PRO A 650 86.60 46.40 -30.78
N LEU A 651 87.66 46.94 -30.18
CA LEU A 651 87.94 46.79 -28.76
C LEU A 651 86.76 47.33 -27.92
N ALA A 652 86.66 46.85 -26.68
CA ALA A 652 85.59 47.18 -25.75
C ALA A 652 85.47 48.68 -25.44
N GLY A 653 84.24 49.20 -25.24
CA GLY A 653 84.08 50.63 -24.95
C GLY A 653 82.67 51.21 -24.73
N GLY A 654 81.85 50.60 -23.86
CA GLY A 654 80.92 51.31 -22.95
C GLY A 654 79.86 52.35 -23.43
N ARG A 655 78.61 52.09 -23.00
CA ARG A 655 77.57 53.03 -22.51
C ARG A 655 76.98 54.11 -23.46
N GLY A 656 75.63 54.18 -23.50
CA GLY A 656 74.92 55.47 -23.46
C GLY A 656 73.85 55.76 -24.53
N ALA A 657 72.59 55.53 -24.16
CA ALA A 657 71.34 56.23 -24.53
C ALA A 657 71.16 56.93 -25.90
N LEU A 658 70.02 56.66 -26.56
CA LEU A 658 69.38 57.58 -27.52
C LEU A 658 67.86 57.70 -27.35
N THR A 659 67.35 58.90 -27.64
CA THR A 659 66.00 59.43 -27.42
C THR A 659 65.62 60.37 -28.59
N LYS A 660 64.36 60.74 -28.88
CA LYS A 660 63.03 60.43 -28.32
C LYS A 660 62.02 60.28 -29.51
N PRO A 661 60.72 59.97 -29.31
CA PRO A 661 59.83 59.44 -30.37
C PRO A 661 58.90 60.48 -31.02
N LEU A 662 58.15 60.05 -32.05
CA LEU A 662 56.84 60.56 -32.54
C LEU A 662 56.20 59.48 -33.46
N SER A 663 54.90 59.44 -33.80
CA SER A 663 53.63 59.65 -33.05
C SER A 663 52.43 59.30 -33.96
N GLN A 664 51.20 59.32 -33.41
CA GLN A 664 49.86 59.22 -34.08
C GLN A 664 49.34 57.79 -34.41
N SER A 665 48.05 57.45 -34.23
CA SER A 665 46.97 57.87 -33.30
C SER A 665 45.67 57.09 -33.64
N PRO A 666 44.59 57.08 -32.82
CA PRO A 666 44.44 57.74 -31.52
C PRO A 666 44.20 56.75 -30.34
N SER A 667 42.96 56.56 -29.88
CA SER A 667 42.60 56.27 -28.47
C SER A 667 41.35 55.36 -28.37
N LEU A 668 40.91 54.79 -27.24
CA LEU A 668 40.53 55.41 -25.96
C LEU A 668 40.68 54.48 -24.74
N ALA A 669 41.19 55.04 -23.63
CA ALA A 669 41.07 54.49 -22.29
C ALA A 669 40.74 55.62 -21.29
N ALA A 670 40.07 55.24 -20.20
CA ALA A 670 39.46 56.05 -19.13
C ALA A 670 40.32 57.16 -18.47
N LEU A 671 39.67 58.07 -17.72
CA LEU A 671 40.13 58.62 -16.41
C LEU A 671 38.94 59.21 -15.58
N PRO A 672 39.08 59.43 -14.25
CA PRO A 672 37.98 59.78 -13.31
C PRO A 672 38.09 61.18 -12.64
N CYS A 673 37.03 61.60 -11.90
CA CYS A 673 36.99 62.61 -10.80
C CYS A 673 37.49 64.07 -11.08
N ARG A 674 36.88 65.17 -10.58
CA ARG A 674 35.94 65.40 -9.46
C ARG A 674 35.30 66.82 -9.50
N ASP A 675 34.25 67.01 -8.68
CA ASP A 675 33.86 68.23 -7.91
C ASP A 675 32.91 69.37 -8.41
N PHE A 676 31.98 69.73 -7.47
CA PHE A 676 31.10 70.92 -7.31
C PHE A 676 30.00 71.18 -8.39
N ALA A 677 28.73 71.54 -8.08
CA ALA A 677 28.00 71.97 -6.86
C ALA A 677 26.45 71.86 -7.12
N ARG A 678 25.44 72.02 -6.22
CA ARG A 678 25.26 72.11 -4.73
C ARG A 678 23.74 72.00 -4.39
N LYS A 679 23.34 71.18 -3.40
CA LYS A 679 22.00 71.14 -2.68
C LYS A 679 20.76 70.70 -3.50
N GLY A 680 19.77 69.97 -2.97
CA GLY A 680 19.62 69.31 -1.67
C GLY A 680 18.24 68.64 -1.43
N THR A 681 18.17 67.79 -0.39
CA THR A 681 16.98 67.32 0.37
C THR A 681 15.85 66.46 -0.26
N ARG A 682 15.82 65.19 0.21
CA ARG A 682 14.69 64.39 0.76
C ARG A 682 13.58 63.81 -0.14
N SER A 683 13.14 62.63 0.29
CA SER A 683 11.94 61.86 -0.12
C SER A 683 10.63 62.61 0.14
N PRO A 684 9.50 62.01 -0.29
CA PRO A 684 8.41 61.83 0.67
C PRO A 684 7.91 60.37 0.78
N GLN A 685 7.53 60.01 2.00
CA GLN A 685 6.44 59.07 2.27
C GLN A 685 5.24 59.91 2.74
N GLY A 686 4.00 59.50 2.45
CA GLY A 686 2.88 59.77 3.36
C GLY A 686 1.59 60.40 2.80
N VAL A 687 0.53 59.58 2.80
CA VAL A 687 -0.87 59.86 3.26
C VAL A 687 -1.66 61.05 2.64
N SER A 688 -2.76 60.78 1.91
CA SER A 688 -4.13 60.67 2.49
C SER A 688 -5.29 60.87 1.49
N LYS A 689 -6.42 60.19 1.77
CA LYS A 689 -7.84 60.47 1.43
C LYS A 689 -8.44 60.19 0.04
N ASP A 690 -9.43 59.30 0.09
CA ASP A 690 -10.83 59.43 -0.37
C ASP A 690 -11.14 59.79 -1.85
N ALA A 691 -11.52 58.76 -2.63
CA ALA A 691 -12.63 58.81 -3.59
C ALA A 691 -13.07 57.38 -3.99
N GLU A 692 -14.38 57.17 -4.16
CA GLU A 692 -14.99 55.92 -4.62
C GLU A 692 -14.95 55.76 -6.17
N ILE A 693 -15.51 54.64 -6.65
CA ILE A 693 -16.22 54.43 -7.94
C ILE A 693 -15.60 53.40 -8.94
N SER A 694 -16.38 52.32 -9.11
CA SER A 694 -16.53 51.42 -10.27
C SER A 694 -15.34 50.67 -10.92
N ALA A 695 -15.53 49.35 -11.05
CA ALA A 695 -14.95 48.51 -12.11
C ALA A 695 -15.81 48.62 -13.41
N PRO A 696 -15.60 47.80 -14.46
CA PRO A 696 -14.37 47.17 -14.99
C PRO A 696 -14.15 47.51 -16.48
N ALA A 697 -12.94 47.27 -17.02
CA ALA A 697 -12.74 47.20 -18.48
C ALA A 697 -11.71 46.14 -18.89
N THR A 698 -12.17 45.25 -19.76
CA THR A 698 -11.40 44.21 -20.46
C THR A 698 -10.26 44.77 -21.31
N PHE A 699 -9.08 44.13 -21.26
CA PHE A 699 -8.08 44.22 -22.33
C PHE A 699 -7.74 42.83 -22.87
N ARG A 700 -7.82 42.67 -24.19
CA ARG A 700 -7.35 41.50 -24.94
C ARG A 700 -6.91 41.96 -26.34
N ILE A 701 -6.15 41.10 -27.02
CA ILE A 701 -5.67 41.22 -28.42
C ILE A 701 -4.62 42.36 -28.55
N TRP A 702 -3.37 42.12 -28.95
CA TRP A 702 -2.98 41.52 -30.23
C TRP A 702 -1.66 40.73 -30.19
N LEU A 703 -1.66 39.59 -30.87
CA LEU A 703 -0.48 38.92 -31.40
C LEU A 703 -0.83 38.45 -32.83
N ILE A 704 0.10 38.64 -33.76
CA ILE A 704 -0.18 38.78 -35.19
C ILE A 704 -0.31 37.44 -35.93
N CYS A 705 -1.07 37.46 -37.03
CA CYS A 705 -1.52 36.32 -37.84
C CYS A 705 -0.43 35.61 -38.65
N ALA A 706 -0.61 34.29 -38.83
CA ALA A 706 -0.59 33.57 -40.11
C ALA A 706 -1.25 32.18 -39.88
N GLY A 707 -2.08 31.60 -40.76
CA GLY A 707 -2.67 32.11 -41.99
C GLY A 707 -2.82 31.01 -43.05
N GLN A 708 -3.94 30.26 -43.06
CA GLN A 708 -4.44 29.55 -44.26
C GLN A 708 -5.90 29.08 -44.08
N GLU A 709 -6.79 29.67 -44.89
CA GLU A 709 -7.85 29.08 -45.76
C GLU A 709 -8.48 27.71 -45.41
N ARG A 710 -9.80 27.44 -45.62
CA ARG A 710 -10.97 28.20 -46.12
C ARG A 710 -12.27 27.38 -45.90
N GLU A 711 -13.43 28.06 -45.85
CA GLU A 711 -14.78 27.70 -46.38
C GLU A 711 -15.39 26.29 -46.08
N GLY A 712 -16.70 26.07 -45.85
CA GLY A 712 -17.90 26.92 -45.77
C GLY A 712 -19.08 26.12 -45.14
N THR A 713 -19.97 26.76 -44.37
CA THR A 713 -21.36 27.18 -44.77
C THR A 713 -22.49 26.13 -44.71
N THR A 714 -23.40 26.34 -43.74
CA THR A 714 -24.88 26.23 -43.79
C THR A 714 -25.64 24.89 -43.92
N SER A 715 -26.68 24.76 -43.06
CA SER A 715 -27.77 23.77 -42.94
C SER A 715 -28.81 23.82 -44.10
N PRO A 716 -29.98 23.11 -44.12
CA PRO A 716 -30.60 22.21 -43.11
C PRO A 716 -31.35 20.92 -43.61
N GLY A 717 -31.83 20.07 -42.68
CA GLY A 717 -33.13 19.35 -42.82
C GLY A 717 -33.20 17.81 -42.76
N THR A 718 -33.74 17.26 -41.65
CA THR A 718 -34.76 16.15 -41.52
C THR A 718 -34.60 14.82 -42.31
N ILE A 719 -34.85 13.58 -41.83
CA ILE A 719 -35.32 12.92 -40.57
C ILE A 719 -34.55 11.55 -40.49
N VAL A 720 -34.21 10.91 -39.36
CA VAL A 720 -34.97 9.91 -38.56
C VAL A 720 -34.04 9.43 -37.43
N GLY A 721 -34.51 9.25 -36.19
CA GLY A 721 -33.76 8.52 -35.14
C GLY A 721 -34.06 8.97 -33.71
N LEU A 722 -34.64 8.08 -32.90
CA LEU A 722 -35.16 8.34 -31.55
C LEU A 722 -34.13 8.91 -30.53
N ALA A 723 -34.55 9.99 -29.88
CA ALA A 723 -34.49 10.30 -28.44
C ALA A 723 -33.45 9.60 -27.51
N CYS A 724 -32.66 10.45 -26.81
CA CYS A 724 -32.56 10.61 -25.34
C CYS A 724 -32.56 9.38 -24.40
N CYS A 725 -31.83 9.32 -23.28
CA CYS A 725 -30.84 10.21 -22.62
C CYS A 725 -30.11 9.39 -21.51
N PRO A 726 -29.13 9.92 -20.75
CA PRO A 726 -28.10 9.10 -20.11
C PRO A 726 -28.38 8.63 -18.67
N GLY A 727 -27.67 7.56 -18.29
CA GLY A 727 -27.13 7.38 -16.93
C GLY A 727 -27.50 6.09 -16.21
N GLN A 728 -26.47 5.31 -15.81
CA GLN A 728 -26.36 4.69 -14.48
C GLN A 728 -24.98 4.03 -14.25
N LYS A 729 -24.51 4.09 -13.01
CA LYS A 729 -23.42 3.22 -12.49
C LYS A 729 -24.03 1.91 -12.01
N LEU A 730 -23.28 0.79 -12.04
CA LEU A 730 -23.42 -0.28 -11.03
C LEU A 730 -22.21 -1.23 -10.96
N ASN A 731 -22.11 -1.95 -9.85
CA ASN A 731 -21.01 -2.79 -9.35
C ASN A 731 -20.59 -3.98 -10.23
N THR A 732 -19.30 -4.33 -10.13
CA THR A 732 -18.77 -5.69 -9.85
C THR A 732 -17.50 -5.52 -8.98
N GLY A 733 -17.03 -6.47 -8.17
CA GLY A 733 -17.51 -7.82 -7.85
C GLY A 733 -16.34 -8.66 -7.30
N THR A 734 -16.23 -8.83 -5.97
CA THR A 734 -15.14 -9.57 -5.33
C THR A 734 -15.24 -11.07 -5.64
N VAL A 735 -14.15 -11.69 -6.11
CA VAL A 735 -14.03 -13.15 -6.26
C VAL A 735 -13.09 -13.69 -5.19
N VAL A 736 -13.61 -14.64 -4.39
CA VAL A 736 -12.84 -15.47 -3.47
C VAL A 736 -12.84 -16.89 -4.04
N LEU A 737 -11.66 -17.50 -4.16
CA LEU A 737 -11.50 -18.94 -4.34
C LEU A 737 -10.47 -19.45 -3.34
N ALA A 738 -10.71 -20.64 -2.79
CA ALA A 738 -10.08 -21.12 -1.57
C ALA A 738 -9.44 -22.51 -1.73
N ALA A 739 -8.27 -22.70 -1.13
CA ALA A 739 -7.69 -23.97 -0.65
C ALA A 739 -6.24 -23.70 -0.17
N ARG A 740 -5.63 -24.44 0.76
CA ARG A 740 -6.05 -25.29 1.89
C ARG A 740 -4.87 -25.31 2.89
N LYS A 741 -5.09 -25.78 4.12
CA LYS A 741 -4.02 -25.98 5.13
C LYS A 741 -3.02 -27.04 4.68
N GLU A 742 -1.76 -26.93 5.11
CA GLU A 742 -1.14 -27.90 6.04
C GLU A 742 0.13 -27.33 6.71
N GLN A 743 0.65 -28.06 7.71
CA GLN A 743 1.57 -27.59 8.76
C GLN A 743 3.05 -27.88 8.43
N TYR A 744 4.01 -27.19 9.09
CA TYR A 744 5.07 -27.81 9.92
C TYR A 744 5.88 -26.75 10.71
N HIS A 745 6.84 -27.19 11.53
CA HIS A 745 7.40 -26.49 12.71
C HIS A 745 8.67 -25.62 12.44
N ASP A 746 8.73 -24.46 13.10
CA ASP A 746 9.71 -23.97 14.10
C ASP A 746 11.27 -24.15 13.97
N TRP A 747 12.01 -23.28 14.69
CA TRP A 747 13.47 -23.23 15.01
C TRP A 747 14.48 -22.49 14.09
N SER A 748 14.65 -21.20 14.41
CA SER A 748 15.92 -20.54 14.86
C SER A 748 17.16 -20.33 13.94
N ASN A 749 17.78 -19.15 14.18
CA ASN A 749 19.20 -18.76 14.10
C ASN A 749 19.77 -17.99 12.89
N CYS A 750 20.64 -17.03 13.27
CA CYS A 750 21.24 -15.96 12.49
C CYS A 750 22.32 -16.41 11.50
N HIS A 751 22.57 -15.64 10.43
CA HIS A 751 23.89 -15.03 10.16
C HIS A 751 23.84 -13.89 9.11
N TYR A 752 24.92 -13.11 9.04
CA TYR A 752 25.07 -11.88 8.24
C TYR A 752 25.07 -12.11 6.72
N GLY A 753 24.57 -11.12 5.95
CA GLY A 753 24.70 -11.05 4.50
C GLY A 753 24.38 -9.67 3.91
N ILE A 754 25.38 -8.98 3.36
CA ILE A 754 25.27 -7.65 2.74
C ILE A 754 24.81 -7.79 1.27
N PRO A 755 23.79 -7.05 0.79
CA PRO A 755 23.38 -7.09 -0.61
C PRO A 755 24.13 -6.08 -1.50
N PRO A 756 24.49 -6.44 -2.75
CA PRO A 756 25.05 -5.53 -3.77
C PRO A 756 23.96 -4.67 -4.47
N PRO A 757 24.32 -3.65 -5.27
CA PRO A 757 23.42 -2.52 -5.54
C PRO A 757 22.32 -2.76 -6.59
N VAL A 758 21.16 -2.16 -6.35
CA VAL A 758 19.97 -2.20 -7.22
C VAL A 758 20.18 -1.34 -8.47
N ARG A 759 19.96 -1.93 -9.66
CA ARG A 759 19.87 -1.18 -10.93
C ARG A 759 18.58 -0.35 -10.99
N GLN A 760 18.72 0.91 -11.38
CA GLN A 760 17.58 1.78 -11.71
C GLN A 760 16.73 1.18 -12.84
N LYS A 761 15.39 1.22 -12.69
CA LYS A 761 14.45 1.13 -13.82
C LYS A 761 13.76 2.47 -14.03
N ARG A 762 13.75 2.94 -15.28
CA ARG A 762 13.04 4.15 -15.72
C ARG A 762 11.53 4.00 -15.53
N PHE A 763 10.87 5.10 -15.16
CA PHE A 763 9.47 5.33 -15.51
C PHE A 763 9.38 5.80 -16.97
N GLN A 764 8.43 5.23 -17.73
CA GLN A 764 7.79 5.84 -18.89
C GLN A 764 6.28 5.67 -18.68
N GLY A 765 5.51 6.69 -19.02
CA GLY A 765 4.08 6.75 -18.71
C GLY A 765 3.17 6.23 -19.83
N ASN A 766 1.94 5.94 -19.45
CA ASN A 766 0.70 6.30 -20.11
C ASN A 766 -0.38 6.45 -19.02
#